data_AF-A0A661N2Q0-F1
#
_entry.id   AF-A0A661N2Q0-F1
#
_cell.length_a   1.000
_cell.length_b   1.000
_cell.length_c   1.000
_cell.angle_alpha   90.00
_cell.angle_beta   90.00
_cell.angle_gamma   90.00
#
_symmetry.space_group_name_H-M   'P 1'
#
loop_
_entity.id
_entity.type
_entity.pdbx_description
1 polymer ?
#
loop_
_entity_poly.entity_id
_entity_poly.type
_entity_poly.pdbx_seq_one_letter_code
_entity_poly.pdbx_strand_id
1 'polypeptide(L)'
;MSGEAAATSGGTEGGGGQTLDPGGNYEIIRARLVEQSKVLGVRIDALNDRRKALFGGTELAVLANERIRTENNCIPRDIINVGGKLLVGYNVFIGMKKETSIEDVFSVHAVSDSPDGGEGGPGLDLTALEKGTEAGYLVSAEFEKEFADLFKYFKDARLLSLRATETRVLAVFQTGATIDDLKVMRWRINPDGRIEFMDGRGQDEYTFPNPFDFEWTNVTRKDQIPGRYPHLSILDQVFLETTGGDLTIKVENNTESGRGVYSEPVDDANQALDDAEVLYAKVGNLILLKILPFREEKWRYLVFNPRNESVTKIDALAQACQSLPEDQGILFPGGFLLETGEHKSFDDDFTGLLLEKVIRSPNGEDILYVFHRREEGLYQLLPYNVIRQELQTPIRCHGFSIFEDGRMIVFRAQEEASRVHPIQIWQTPFTSAQFAAEAPTDGSFLAKVGNAELVRGVRDCFTVRRLIQAAEPGRQTYEDIIRTVTRTLDAYYWLESEEVALKPALTELGKTAELIVDEFEKVLAMKKRAAEELGKAQDQQEELVGGLREEELTSVDGFMKALTALRHQRGHLISLKDTRYIDVGALDGLEADVIGHFDRISALCTDFLLGDDALVPITGELDRILDGVDECKTVAQIQPLVERLDETGEGLDVISEIVQGLEVEDATARTRILEGISEVFSHINRVRAMVMAHRKELLGQEGRAEFAAQFKLLGQSVGSGLALADSPEKCDEQLSRLMVQLEELEARFGELDEFLGDIAQKREEIYDAFSAKKQSLVDGRQRRAGNLLSSAERILGGVARRAKGFDDQDDLNAYFASDPMIMKLRQIADQLRELGDAVKADDVDARLKASRQDALRGMRDKADLYEEGDLIKLGKHRFSYNTQPLELSMVPRGEGMALHLTGTDFYEEVDD
;
A
#
# COMPACT_ATOMS: atom_id res chain seq x y z
N MET A 1 17.67 53.71 7.39
CA MET A 1 16.84 53.68 8.61
C MET A 1 16.63 52.23 8.95
N SER A 2 17.22 51.84 10.07
CA SER A 2 17.27 50.50 10.64
C SER A 2 15.94 50.16 11.30
N GLY A 3 15.45 48.95 11.09
CA GLY A 3 14.31 48.33 11.77
C GLY A 3 14.31 46.85 11.36
N GLU A 4 15.19 46.04 11.93
CA GLU A 4 14.93 45.21 13.11
C GLU A 4 13.85 44.15 12.82
N ALA A 5 14.32 43.04 12.22
CA ALA A 5 13.53 41.84 11.99
C ALA A 5 13.47 41.04 13.30
N ALA A 6 12.30 41.01 13.92
CA ALA A 6 12.00 40.11 15.03
C ALA A 6 11.64 38.73 14.45
N ALA A 7 12.56 37.78 14.57
CA ALA A 7 12.32 36.37 14.33
C ALA A 7 11.47 35.82 15.49
N THR A 8 10.17 35.66 15.27
CA THR A 8 9.29 34.87 16.14
C THR A 8 9.35 33.42 15.71
N SER A 9 10.17 32.63 16.40
CA SER A 9 10.16 31.18 16.38
C SER A 9 8.88 30.67 17.07
N GLY A 10 7.81 30.52 16.30
CA GLY A 10 6.64 29.74 16.70
C GLY A 10 6.85 28.29 16.28
N GLY A 11 7.20 27.43 17.24
CA GLY A 11 7.27 25.99 17.02
C GLY A 11 5.88 25.45 16.67
N THR A 12 5.70 25.04 15.43
CA THR A 12 4.58 24.20 15.00
C THR A 12 4.79 22.79 15.55
N GLU A 13 4.15 22.48 16.68
CA GLU A 13 3.84 21.10 17.03
C GLU A 13 2.73 20.63 16.06
N GLY A 14 3.18 19.95 14.99
CA GLY A 14 2.31 19.21 14.09
C GLY A 14 1.72 18.01 14.82
N GLY A 15 0.39 17.94 14.88
CA GLY A 15 -0.36 16.78 15.33
C GLY A 15 -1.31 16.33 14.23
N GLY A 16 -1.27 15.05 13.88
CA GLY A 16 -2.25 14.40 13.01
C GLY A 16 -1.76 13.14 12.32
N GLY A 17 -0.56 13.16 11.72
CA GLY A 17 0.06 11.93 11.23
C GLY A 17 0.62 11.13 12.40
N GLN A 18 0.23 9.86 12.58
CA GLN A 18 0.98 8.93 13.43
C GLN A 18 2.35 8.64 12.79
N THR A 19 3.25 9.62 12.78
CA THR A 19 4.68 9.42 12.64
C THR A 19 5.13 8.76 13.93
N LEU A 20 5.01 7.43 13.96
CA LEU A 20 5.67 6.62 14.96
C LEU A 20 7.17 6.95 14.94
N ASP A 21 7.81 6.95 16.10
CA ASP A 21 9.27 6.90 16.25
C ASP A 21 9.63 5.40 16.30
N PRO A 22 9.78 4.73 15.14
CA PRO A 22 9.69 3.30 15.12
C PRO A 22 11.14 2.84 15.16
N GLY A 23 11.55 2.29 16.30
CA GLY A 23 12.96 1.98 16.58
C GLY A 23 13.66 1.22 15.45
N GLY A 24 14.99 1.11 15.51
CA GLY A 24 15.88 0.84 14.36
C GLY A 24 15.46 -0.20 13.29
N ASN A 25 14.63 -1.21 13.58
CA ASN A 25 14.09 -2.12 12.57
C ASN A 25 13.27 -1.42 11.47
N TYR A 26 12.40 -0.48 11.81
CA TYR A 26 11.61 0.22 10.79
C TYR A 26 12.50 1.04 9.85
N GLU A 27 13.45 1.80 10.39
CA GLU A 27 14.35 2.61 9.59
C GLU A 27 15.16 1.74 8.62
N ILE A 28 15.59 0.55 9.06
CA ILE A 28 16.28 -0.43 8.22
C ILE A 28 15.38 -0.94 7.09
N ILE A 29 14.14 -1.33 7.40
CA ILE A 29 13.20 -1.85 6.37
C ILE A 29 12.79 -0.73 5.40
N ARG A 30 12.58 0.50 5.89
CA ARG A 30 12.30 1.68 5.06
C ARG A 30 13.47 2.00 4.14
N ALA A 31 14.70 1.99 4.65
CA ALA A 31 15.89 2.21 3.83
C ALA A 31 16.00 1.16 2.71
N ARG A 32 15.70 -0.11 3.02
CA ARG A 32 15.61 -1.19 2.02
C ARG A 32 14.54 -0.92 0.97
N LEU A 33 13.33 -0.51 1.38
CA LEU A 33 12.23 -0.20 0.46
C LEU A 33 12.61 0.95 -0.49
N VAL A 34 13.25 2.00 0.02
CA VAL A 34 13.72 3.14 -0.77
C VAL A 34 14.79 2.70 -1.78
N GLU A 35 15.71 1.81 -1.40
CA GLU A 35 16.74 1.30 -2.30
C GLU A 35 16.14 0.43 -3.42
N GLN A 36 15.21 -0.46 -3.07
CA GLN A 36 14.45 -1.25 -4.05
C GLN A 36 13.67 -0.35 -5.03
N SER A 37 13.12 0.77 -4.55
CA SER A 37 12.43 1.76 -5.39
C SER A 37 13.36 2.40 -6.43
N LYS A 38 14.63 2.66 -6.09
CA LYS A 38 15.63 3.16 -7.07
C LYS A 38 15.91 2.12 -8.15
N VAL A 39 16.07 0.85 -7.76
CA VAL A 39 16.29 -0.26 -8.71
C VAL A 39 15.10 -0.42 -9.65
N LEU A 40 13.88 -0.34 -9.11
CA LEU A 40 12.65 -0.34 -9.90
C LEU A 40 12.63 0.85 -10.87
N GLY A 41 12.96 2.05 -10.41
CA GLY A 41 13.02 3.27 -11.21
C GLY A 41 13.87 3.12 -12.47
N VAL A 42 15.10 2.61 -12.33
CA VAL A 42 16.01 2.37 -13.48
C VAL A 42 15.39 1.43 -14.51
N ARG A 43 14.68 0.38 -14.07
CA ARG A 43 14.03 -0.57 -15.00
C ARG A 43 12.80 0.03 -15.68
N ILE A 44 12.01 0.81 -14.95
CA ILE A 44 10.84 1.53 -15.52
C ILE A 44 11.33 2.52 -16.57
N ASP A 45 12.36 3.31 -16.26
CA ASP A 45 12.93 4.31 -17.17
C ASP A 45 13.44 3.63 -18.46
N ALA A 46 14.19 2.54 -18.35
CA ALA A 46 14.67 1.76 -19.50
C ALA A 46 13.54 1.12 -20.34
N LEU A 47 12.43 0.71 -19.71
CA LEU A 47 11.24 0.26 -20.44
C LEU A 47 10.57 1.42 -21.18
N ASN A 48 10.41 2.56 -20.50
CA ASN A 48 9.79 3.74 -21.07
C ASN A 48 10.59 4.29 -22.26
N ASP A 49 11.93 4.27 -22.20
CA ASP A 49 12.79 4.70 -23.31
C ASP A 49 12.67 3.79 -24.53
N ARG A 50 12.62 2.46 -24.33
CA ARG A 50 12.37 1.51 -25.43
C ARG A 50 10.99 1.71 -26.05
N ARG A 51 9.98 1.95 -25.22
CA ARG A 51 8.62 2.26 -25.68
C ARG A 51 8.61 3.55 -26.51
N LYS A 52 9.26 4.63 -26.06
CA LYS A 52 9.39 5.88 -26.83
C LYS A 52 10.11 5.68 -28.16
N ALA A 53 11.17 4.89 -28.18
CA ALA A 53 11.90 4.58 -29.41
C ALA A 53 11.04 3.80 -30.42
N LEU A 54 10.14 2.94 -29.94
CA LEU A 54 9.27 2.11 -30.77
C LEU A 54 8.04 2.86 -31.30
N PHE A 55 7.34 3.59 -30.44
CA PHE A 55 6.06 4.22 -30.78
C PHE A 55 6.15 5.72 -31.12
N GLY A 56 7.35 6.30 -30.95
CA GLY A 56 7.54 7.75 -31.05
C GLY A 56 7.10 8.45 -29.76
N GLY A 57 8.05 9.10 -29.09
CA GLY A 57 7.79 10.04 -28.00
C GLY A 57 8.07 11.45 -28.49
N THR A 58 7.05 12.16 -28.94
CA THR A 58 7.23 13.52 -29.46
C THR A 58 7.08 14.53 -28.32
N GLU A 59 8.21 15.03 -27.81
CA GLU A 59 8.17 16.13 -26.83
C GLU A 59 7.74 17.43 -27.51
N LEU A 60 7.07 18.29 -26.75
CA LEU A 60 6.62 19.60 -27.20
C LEU A 60 7.84 20.48 -27.51
N ALA A 61 8.06 20.80 -28.77
CA ALA A 61 9.21 21.57 -29.23
C ALA A 61 8.79 22.63 -30.26
N VAL A 62 9.35 23.83 -30.16
CA VAL A 62 9.17 24.88 -31.18
C VAL A 62 10.01 24.51 -32.40
N LEU A 63 9.35 24.28 -33.54
CA LEU A 63 10.02 24.02 -34.82
C LEU A 63 10.44 25.32 -35.51
N ALA A 64 9.55 26.31 -35.55
CA ALA A 64 9.78 27.55 -36.29
C ALA A 64 8.94 28.71 -35.74
N ASN A 65 9.37 29.93 -36.06
CA ASN A 65 8.57 31.14 -35.89
C ASN A 65 8.32 31.76 -37.26
N GLU A 66 7.06 32.05 -37.55
CA GLU A 66 6.62 32.60 -38.82
C GLU A 66 5.79 33.88 -38.60
N ARG A 67 5.34 34.50 -39.68
CA ARG A 67 4.50 35.70 -39.60
C ARG A 67 3.42 35.73 -40.66
N ILE A 68 2.22 36.09 -40.24
CA ILE A 68 1.11 36.39 -41.15
C ILE A 68 1.03 37.90 -41.35
N ARG A 69 0.90 38.34 -42.60
CA ARG A 69 0.75 39.76 -42.95
C ARG A 69 -0.68 40.04 -43.40
N THR A 70 -1.27 41.10 -42.84
CA THR A 70 -2.59 41.60 -43.22
C THR A 70 -2.48 42.96 -43.89
N GLU A 71 -3.46 43.29 -44.75
CA GLU A 71 -3.49 44.59 -45.43
C GLU A 71 -3.76 45.74 -44.44
N ASN A 72 -4.71 45.50 -43.52
CA ASN A 72 -5.17 46.46 -42.52
C ASN A 72 -4.62 46.13 -41.13
N ASN A 73 -4.57 47.17 -40.28
CA ASN A 73 -4.26 47.00 -38.86
C ASN A 73 -5.43 46.24 -38.21
N CYS A 74 -5.13 45.09 -37.65
CA CYS A 74 -6.12 44.23 -37.03
C CYS A 74 -5.56 43.52 -35.81
N ILE A 75 -6.46 42.93 -35.03
CA ILE A 75 -6.12 42.05 -33.93
C ILE A 75 -6.57 40.64 -34.35
N PRO A 76 -5.63 39.68 -34.49
CA PRO A 76 -5.97 38.31 -34.83
C PRO A 76 -6.76 37.71 -33.67
N ARG A 77 -7.83 36.98 -34.00
CA ARG A 77 -8.82 36.53 -33.02
C ARG A 77 -8.91 35.03 -32.87
N ASP A 78 -8.78 34.29 -33.96
CA ASP A 78 -8.77 32.83 -33.90
C ASP A 78 -8.20 32.23 -35.18
N ILE A 79 -7.86 30.93 -35.15
CA ILE A 79 -7.34 30.18 -36.28
C ILE A 79 -7.84 28.73 -36.25
N ILE A 80 -8.32 28.23 -37.39
CA ILE A 80 -8.73 26.82 -37.54
C ILE A 80 -8.17 26.23 -38.84
N ASN A 81 -7.95 24.92 -38.82
CA ASN A 81 -7.64 24.15 -40.02
C ASN A 81 -8.95 23.64 -40.63
N VAL A 82 -9.15 23.91 -41.91
CA VAL A 82 -10.28 23.38 -42.67
C VAL A 82 -9.77 22.84 -44.00
N GLY A 83 -9.84 21.51 -44.17
CA GLY A 83 -9.41 20.84 -45.40
C GLY A 83 -7.93 21.06 -45.74
N GLY A 84 -7.05 21.07 -44.73
CA GLY A 84 -5.61 21.28 -44.92
C GLY A 84 -5.17 22.74 -45.11
N LYS A 85 -6.12 23.68 -45.02
CA LYS A 85 -5.86 25.13 -45.15
C LYS A 85 -6.16 25.82 -43.82
N LEU A 86 -5.40 26.86 -43.50
CA LEU A 86 -5.62 27.65 -42.28
C LEU A 86 -6.56 28.81 -42.58
N LEU A 87 -7.71 28.84 -41.91
CA LEU A 87 -8.58 30.00 -41.85
C LEU A 87 -8.23 30.81 -40.59
N VAL A 88 -7.80 32.05 -40.78
CA VAL A 88 -7.49 32.99 -39.70
C VAL A 88 -8.54 34.08 -39.68
N GLY A 89 -9.05 34.37 -38.49
CA GLY A 89 -10.02 35.43 -38.23
C GLY A 89 -9.39 36.64 -37.55
N TYR A 90 -9.85 37.84 -37.90
CA TYR A 90 -9.35 39.11 -37.36
C TYR A 90 -10.48 40.06 -36.99
N ASN A 91 -10.21 40.92 -36.02
CA ASN A 91 -10.99 42.12 -35.75
C ASN A 91 -10.23 43.33 -36.29
N VAL A 92 -10.79 44.01 -37.30
CA VAL A 92 -10.15 45.16 -37.95
C VAL A 92 -10.56 46.46 -37.30
N PHE A 93 -9.61 47.37 -37.11
CA PHE A 93 -9.92 48.74 -36.74
C PHE A 93 -10.23 49.56 -38.01
N ILE A 94 -11.52 49.77 -38.29
CA ILE A 94 -11.97 50.48 -39.48
C ILE A 94 -12.03 51.99 -39.20
N GLY A 95 -10.99 52.73 -39.60
CA GLY A 95 -10.90 54.17 -39.38
C GLY A 95 -11.80 55.03 -40.31
N MET A 96 -11.60 54.95 -41.63
CA MET A 96 -12.30 55.81 -42.63
C MET A 96 -13.13 55.04 -43.67
N LYS A 97 -13.11 53.69 -43.67
CA LYS A 97 -13.93 52.84 -44.54
C LYS A 97 -15.37 52.79 -43.97
N LYS A 98 -16.38 52.81 -44.84
CA LYS A 98 -17.80 52.79 -44.42
C LYS A 98 -18.36 51.38 -44.19
N GLU A 99 -17.74 50.35 -44.76
CA GLU A 99 -18.24 48.97 -44.75
C GLU A 99 -17.07 47.99 -44.53
N THR A 100 -17.29 46.98 -43.67
CA THR A 100 -16.38 45.86 -43.41
C THR A 100 -16.50 44.83 -44.54
N SER A 101 -15.40 44.47 -45.20
CA SER A 101 -15.42 43.37 -46.18
C SER A 101 -15.04 42.03 -45.53
N ILE A 102 -15.32 40.93 -46.22
CA ILE A 102 -14.92 39.58 -45.80
C ILE A 102 -13.38 39.45 -45.72
N GLU A 103 -12.64 40.21 -46.53
CA GLU A 103 -11.16 40.31 -46.53
C GLU A 103 -10.60 41.03 -45.33
N ASP A 104 -11.39 41.93 -44.74
CA ASP A 104 -11.02 42.56 -43.48
C ASP A 104 -11.07 41.51 -42.34
N VAL A 105 -12.04 40.59 -42.33
CA VAL A 105 -12.25 39.65 -41.20
C VAL A 105 -11.58 38.28 -41.36
N PHE A 106 -11.42 37.77 -42.58
CA PHE A 106 -10.90 36.42 -42.82
C PHE A 106 -9.73 36.39 -43.82
N SER A 107 -8.72 35.57 -43.53
CA SER A 107 -7.67 35.19 -44.49
C SER A 107 -7.50 33.68 -44.52
N VAL A 108 -7.22 33.11 -45.69
CA VAL A 108 -6.95 31.67 -45.85
C VAL A 108 -5.52 31.47 -46.33
N HIS A 109 -4.80 30.53 -45.71
CA HIS A 109 -3.40 30.24 -46.02
C HIS A 109 -3.22 28.75 -46.33
N ALA A 110 -2.43 28.46 -47.35
CA ALA A 110 -1.87 27.12 -47.57
C ALA A 110 -0.70 26.92 -46.61
N VAL A 111 -0.51 25.65 -46.26
CA VAL A 111 0.55 25.20 -45.35
C VAL A 111 1.40 24.21 -46.13
N SER A 112 2.67 24.54 -46.30
CA SER A 112 3.62 23.69 -47.04
C SER A 112 4.94 23.60 -46.30
N ASP A 113 5.67 22.49 -46.48
CA ASP A 113 7.00 22.36 -45.91
C ASP A 113 7.97 23.35 -46.57
N SER A 114 8.71 24.09 -45.75
CA SER A 114 9.74 25.01 -46.18
C SER A 114 11.09 24.27 -46.28
N PRO A 115 11.78 24.33 -47.43
CA PRO A 115 13.11 23.75 -47.59
C PRO A 115 14.23 24.51 -46.85
N ASP A 116 13.97 25.75 -46.40
CA ASP A 116 14.92 26.60 -45.65
C ASP A 116 14.74 26.50 -44.12
N GLY A 117 14.23 25.36 -43.63
CA GLY A 117 14.11 25.09 -42.20
C GLY A 117 15.46 25.21 -41.49
N GLY A 118 15.52 25.97 -40.40
CA GLY A 118 16.73 26.11 -39.57
C GLY A 118 17.19 24.77 -38.95
N GLU A 119 18.19 24.82 -38.07
CA GLU A 119 18.84 23.63 -37.45
C GLU A 119 17.90 22.66 -36.69
N GLY A 120 16.58 22.92 -36.63
CA GLY A 120 15.54 22.13 -35.95
C GLY A 120 14.59 21.31 -36.84
N GLY A 121 14.75 21.28 -38.17
CA GLY A 121 13.90 20.49 -39.10
C GLY A 121 13.19 21.33 -40.18
N PRO A 122 12.41 20.72 -41.08
CA PRO A 122 11.72 21.45 -42.15
C PRO A 122 10.71 22.44 -41.55
N GLY A 123 10.82 23.72 -41.92
CA GLY A 123 9.88 24.76 -41.48
C GLY A 123 8.52 24.59 -42.13
N LEU A 124 7.52 25.40 -41.75
CA LEU A 124 6.27 25.54 -42.50
C LEU A 124 6.25 26.92 -43.15
N ASP A 125 5.98 26.98 -44.44
CA ASP A 125 5.65 28.22 -45.14
C ASP A 125 4.13 28.41 -45.17
N LEU A 126 3.70 29.65 -44.90
CA LEU A 126 2.29 30.06 -44.92
C LEU A 126 2.07 31.02 -46.09
N THR A 127 1.48 30.49 -47.16
CA THR A 127 1.17 31.27 -48.36
C THR A 127 -0.30 31.66 -48.37
N ALA A 128 -0.59 32.97 -48.43
CA ALA A 128 -1.95 33.48 -48.57
C ALA A 128 -2.60 33.00 -49.88
N LEU A 129 -3.83 32.49 -49.80
CA LEU A 129 -4.58 31.97 -50.92
C LEU A 129 -5.66 32.94 -51.42
N GLU A 130 -5.93 32.90 -52.72
CA GLU A 130 -7.05 33.63 -53.31
C GLU A 130 -8.39 32.98 -52.95
N LYS A 131 -9.32 33.76 -52.40
CA LYS A 131 -10.58 33.24 -51.85
C LYS A 131 -11.50 32.65 -52.92
N GLY A 132 -11.55 33.25 -54.10
CA GLY A 132 -12.50 32.86 -55.16
C GLY A 132 -12.29 31.45 -55.71
N THR A 133 -11.05 30.96 -55.69
CA THR A 133 -10.66 29.64 -56.22
C THR A 133 -10.41 28.64 -55.10
N GLU A 134 -9.71 29.05 -54.05
CA GLU A 134 -9.20 28.14 -53.01
C GLU A 134 -10.00 28.17 -51.70
N ALA A 135 -10.85 29.18 -51.49
CA ALA A 135 -11.74 29.30 -50.34
C ALA A 135 -13.17 29.72 -50.76
N GLY A 136 -13.69 29.11 -51.81
CA GLY A 136 -14.96 29.49 -52.46
C GLY A 136 -16.17 29.56 -51.51
N TYR A 137 -16.11 28.87 -50.38
CA TYR A 137 -17.13 28.92 -49.31
C TYR A 137 -17.22 30.27 -48.59
N LEU A 138 -16.21 31.14 -48.71
CA LEU A 138 -16.20 32.51 -48.19
C LEU A 138 -16.69 33.55 -49.22
N VAL A 139 -17.07 33.13 -50.43
CA VAL A 139 -17.58 34.02 -51.49
C VAL A 139 -18.89 33.51 -52.11
N SER A 140 -19.65 32.69 -51.36
CA SER A 140 -20.99 32.30 -51.79
C SER A 140 -21.95 33.48 -51.64
N ALA A 141 -22.88 33.64 -52.60
CA ALA A 141 -23.81 34.76 -52.59
C ALA A 141 -24.68 34.81 -51.32
N GLU A 142 -25.02 33.65 -50.76
CA GLU A 142 -25.76 33.53 -49.51
C GLU A 142 -24.93 34.04 -48.32
N PHE A 143 -23.64 33.68 -48.25
CA PHE A 143 -22.75 34.12 -47.17
C PHE A 143 -22.44 35.61 -47.27
N GLU A 144 -22.13 36.12 -48.47
CA GLU A 144 -21.85 37.54 -48.68
C GLU A 144 -23.00 38.42 -48.20
N LYS A 145 -24.24 38.01 -48.50
CA LYS A 145 -25.44 38.70 -48.03
C LYS A 145 -25.55 38.67 -46.51
N GLU A 146 -25.44 37.49 -45.89
CA GLU A 146 -25.57 37.33 -44.44
C GLU A 146 -24.47 38.10 -43.68
N PHE A 147 -23.24 38.12 -44.21
CA PHE A 147 -22.11 38.87 -43.67
C PHE A 147 -22.31 40.38 -43.79
N ALA A 148 -22.77 40.87 -44.94
CA ALA A 148 -23.08 42.28 -45.13
C ALA A 148 -24.21 42.73 -44.20
N ASP A 149 -25.25 41.92 -44.04
CA ASP A 149 -26.36 42.20 -43.13
C ASP A 149 -25.88 42.26 -41.65
N LEU A 150 -24.96 41.37 -41.23
CA LEU A 150 -24.37 41.39 -39.89
C LEU A 150 -23.74 42.76 -39.56
N PHE A 151 -22.78 43.22 -40.37
CA PHE A 151 -22.07 44.47 -40.10
C PHE A 151 -22.91 45.72 -40.38
N LYS A 152 -23.99 45.61 -41.15
CA LYS A 152 -24.93 46.70 -41.41
C LYS A 152 -25.89 46.94 -40.25
N TYR A 153 -26.41 45.88 -39.64
CA TYR A 153 -27.43 45.98 -38.60
C TYR A 153 -26.86 45.98 -37.18
N PHE A 154 -25.69 45.41 -36.97
CA PHE A 154 -25.06 45.31 -35.65
C PHE A 154 -23.76 46.11 -35.61
N LYS A 155 -23.79 47.26 -34.93
CA LYS A 155 -22.64 48.18 -34.86
C LYS A 155 -21.46 47.61 -34.08
N ASP A 156 -21.76 46.79 -33.07
CA ASP A 156 -20.77 46.14 -32.21
C ASP A 156 -20.34 44.77 -32.77
N ALA A 157 -20.66 44.49 -34.04
CA ALA A 157 -20.29 43.25 -34.71
C ALA A 157 -18.77 43.04 -34.68
N ARG A 158 -18.33 42.01 -33.95
CA ARG A 158 -16.94 41.58 -33.92
C ARG A 158 -16.85 40.06 -33.87
N LEU A 159 -15.80 39.52 -34.47
CA LEU A 159 -15.52 38.09 -34.40
C LEU A 159 -15.07 37.75 -32.97
N LEU A 160 -15.62 36.67 -32.42
CA LEU A 160 -15.22 36.14 -31.11
C LEU A 160 -14.37 34.88 -31.25
N SER A 161 -14.77 33.94 -32.08
CA SER A 161 -14.07 32.65 -32.26
C SER A 161 -14.40 31.99 -33.59
N LEU A 162 -13.53 31.10 -34.02
CA LEU A 162 -13.71 30.16 -35.12
C LEU A 162 -13.68 28.74 -34.58
N ARG A 163 -14.58 27.87 -35.06
CA ARG A 163 -14.60 26.47 -34.61
C ARG A 163 -14.75 25.53 -35.79
N ALA A 164 -13.92 24.50 -35.82
CA ALA A 164 -14.07 23.38 -36.74
C ALA A 164 -14.41 22.11 -35.96
N THR A 165 -15.36 21.35 -36.47
CA THR A 165 -15.62 19.95 -36.11
C THR A 165 -15.43 19.09 -37.35
N GLU A 166 -15.60 17.77 -37.24
CA GLU A 166 -15.51 16.86 -38.40
C GLU A 166 -16.50 17.19 -39.52
N THR A 167 -17.65 17.82 -39.18
CA THR A 167 -18.74 18.04 -40.14
C THR A 167 -19.16 19.51 -40.27
N ARG A 168 -18.61 20.41 -39.46
CA ARG A 168 -19.03 21.83 -39.42
C ARG A 168 -17.85 22.77 -39.27
N VAL A 169 -18.00 23.95 -39.86
CA VAL A 169 -17.22 25.14 -39.53
C VAL A 169 -18.17 26.18 -38.98
N LEU A 170 -17.80 26.85 -37.89
CA LEU A 170 -18.57 27.91 -37.25
C LEU A 170 -17.72 29.18 -37.16
N ALA A 171 -18.32 30.32 -37.49
CA ALA A 171 -17.78 31.64 -37.18
C ALA A 171 -18.75 32.35 -36.23
N VAL A 172 -18.26 32.70 -35.04
CA VAL A 172 -19.06 33.22 -33.93
C VAL A 172 -18.82 34.72 -33.81
N PHE A 173 -19.87 35.51 -33.99
CA PHE A 173 -19.82 36.96 -33.88
C PHE A 173 -20.62 37.44 -32.68
N GLN A 174 -20.06 38.37 -31.92
CA GLN A 174 -20.80 39.16 -30.96
C GLN A 174 -21.60 40.23 -31.72
N THR A 175 -22.86 40.43 -31.36
CA THR A 175 -23.74 41.41 -32.01
C THR A 175 -24.29 42.48 -31.07
N GLY A 176 -24.15 42.29 -29.76
CA GLY A 176 -24.63 43.19 -28.72
C GLY A 176 -23.61 43.47 -27.62
N ALA A 177 -24.07 44.04 -26.52
CA ALA A 177 -23.22 44.47 -25.41
C ALA A 177 -22.66 43.30 -24.58
N THR A 178 -23.36 42.16 -24.56
CA THR A 178 -22.94 40.98 -23.78
C THR A 178 -22.27 39.93 -24.67
N ILE A 179 -21.41 39.09 -24.08
CA ILE A 179 -20.72 38.02 -24.80
C ILE A 179 -21.67 36.91 -25.30
N ASP A 180 -22.90 36.88 -24.80
CA ASP A 180 -23.92 35.89 -25.18
C ASP A 180 -24.88 36.40 -26.27
N ASP A 181 -24.78 37.68 -26.66
CA ASP A 181 -25.47 38.24 -27.83
C ASP A 181 -24.75 37.76 -29.11
N LEU A 182 -25.09 36.56 -29.57
CA LEU A 182 -24.34 35.86 -30.62
C LEU A 182 -25.07 35.71 -31.95
N LYS A 183 -24.33 35.90 -33.04
CA LYS A 183 -24.68 35.46 -34.40
C LYS A 183 -23.65 34.43 -34.85
N VAL A 184 -24.09 33.21 -35.09
CA VAL A 184 -23.21 32.09 -35.49
C VAL A 184 -23.49 31.70 -36.93
N MET A 185 -22.49 31.91 -37.78
CA MET A 185 -22.49 31.46 -39.18
C MET A 185 -21.94 30.05 -39.25
N ARG A 186 -22.63 29.15 -39.98
CA ARG A 186 -22.22 27.74 -40.08
C ARG A 186 -22.08 27.27 -41.53
N TRP A 187 -21.04 26.48 -41.76
CA TRP A 187 -20.80 25.75 -43.00
C TRP A 187 -20.80 24.25 -42.72
N ARG A 188 -21.23 23.45 -43.70
CA ARG A 188 -21.12 22.00 -43.69
C ARG A 188 -19.82 21.57 -44.36
N ILE A 189 -19.12 20.64 -43.74
CA ILE A 189 -18.01 19.90 -44.35
C ILE A 189 -18.59 18.60 -44.91
N ASN A 190 -18.52 18.43 -46.23
CA ASN A 190 -18.97 17.23 -46.92
C ASN A 190 -17.90 16.12 -46.82
N PRO A 191 -18.29 14.83 -46.98
CA PRO A 191 -17.34 13.71 -46.92
C PRO A 191 -16.19 13.76 -47.96
N ASP A 192 -16.38 14.53 -49.03
CA ASP A 192 -15.36 14.78 -50.06
C ASP A 192 -14.46 15.99 -49.76
N GLY A 193 -14.59 16.58 -48.56
CA GLY A 193 -13.83 17.75 -48.12
C GLY A 193 -14.37 19.09 -48.60
N ARG A 194 -15.45 19.13 -49.40
CA ARG A 194 -16.05 20.40 -49.84
C ARG A 194 -16.78 21.09 -48.69
N ILE A 195 -16.62 22.41 -48.60
CA ILE A 195 -17.23 23.24 -47.57
C ILE A 195 -18.36 24.06 -48.21
N GLU A 196 -19.55 24.02 -47.62
CA GLU A 196 -20.74 24.71 -48.14
C GLU A 196 -21.39 25.57 -47.05
N PHE A 197 -21.65 26.85 -47.34
CA PHE A 197 -22.36 27.73 -46.41
C PHE A 197 -23.81 27.25 -46.26
N MET A 198 -24.31 27.24 -45.02
CA MET A 198 -25.67 26.84 -44.72
C MET A 198 -26.55 28.05 -44.38
N ASP A 199 -26.29 28.69 -43.23
CA ASP A 199 -27.05 29.83 -42.72
C ASP A 199 -26.32 30.50 -41.53
N GLY A 200 -26.91 31.58 -41.01
CA GLY A 200 -26.48 32.27 -39.79
C GLY A 200 -27.24 31.86 -38.52
N ARG A 201 -27.61 30.58 -38.37
CA ARG A 201 -28.41 30.05 -37.24
C ARG A 201 -27.69 28.92 -36.47
N GLY A 202 -26.38 29.04 -36.32
CA GLY A 202 -25.55 28.01 -35.66
C GLY A 202 -25.46 28.11 -34.13
N GLN A 203 -26.27 28.93 -33.45
CA GLN A 203 -26.16 29.16 -32.00
C GLN A 203 -26.27 27.84 -31.22
N ASP A 204 -27.21 26.98 -31.60
CA ASP A 204 -27.43 25.68 -30.94
C ASP A 204 -26.27 24.69 -31.16
N GLU A 205 -25.40 24.92 -32.17
CA GLU A 205 -24.20 24.11 -32.43
C GLU A 205 -22.96 24.65 -31.69
N TYR A 206 -23.02 25.88 -31.15
CA TYR A 206 -21.93 26.48 -30.38
C TYR A 206 -22.02 26.10 -28.90
N THR A 207 -21.74 24.82 -28.60
CA THR A 207 -21.86 24.23 -27.27
C THR A 207 -20.52 23.93 -26.61
N PHE A 208 -20.45 24.04 -25.29
CA PHE A 208 -19.25 23.76 -24.50
C PHE A 208 -19.42 22.45 -23.71
N PRO A 209 -18.32 21.72 -23.43
CA PRO A 209 -18.38 20.59 -22.53
C PRO A 209 -18.79 21.03 -21.12
N ASN A 210 -19.26 20.09 -20.31
CA ASN A 210 -19.53 20.36 -18.91
C ASN A 210 -18.20 20.79 -18.22
N PRO A 211 -18.16 21.93 -17.51
CA PRO A 211 -16.98 22.36 -16.77
C PRO A 211 -16.54 21.36 -15.69
N PHE A 212 -17.45 20.50 -15.24
CA PHE A 212 -17.22 19.43 -14.27
C PHE A 212 -17.55 18.07 -14.88
N ASP A 213 -16.66 17.09 -14.76
CA ASP A 213 -16.93 15.70 -15.16
C ASP A 213 -17.49 14.84 -14.01
N PHE A 214 -17.86 15.50 -12.90
CA PHE A 214 -18.50 14.94 -11.71
C PHE A 214 -19.68 15.81 -11.26
N GLU A 215 -20.52 15.28 -10.38
CA GLU A 215 -21.69 15.98 -9.84
C GLU A 215 -21.46 16.41 -8.38
N TRP A 216 -21.91 17.63 -8.06
CA TRP A 216 -21.91 18.15 -6.69
C TRP A 216 -23.11 17.61 -5.91
N THR A 217 -22.87 17.10 -4.72
CA THR A 217 -23.89 16.58 -3.80
C THR A 217 -24.11 17.54 -2.65
N ASN A 218 -25.36 17.91 -2.38
CA ASN A 218 -25.69 18.76 -1.22
C ASN A 218 -25.51 17.98 0.08
N VAL A 219 -24.87 18.60 1.07
CA VAL A 219 -24.91 18.14 2.46
C VAL A 219 -26.29 18.46 3.05
N THR A 220 -26.82 17.56 3.86
CA THR A 220 -28.14 17.67 4.45
C THR A 220 -28.09 17.57 5.97
N ARG A 221 -29.23 17.82 6.62
CA ARG A 221 -29.34 17.71 8.08
C ARG A 221 -29.03 16.31 8.62
N LYS A 222 -29.09 15.26 7.80
CA LYS A 222 -28.73 13.88 8.22
C LYS A 222 -27.24 13.72 8.48
N ASP A 223 -26.44 14.58 7.88
CA ASP A 223 -24.99 14.55 7.95
C ASP A 223 -24.46 15.32 9.18
N GLN A 224 -25.34 15.99 9.94
CA GLN A 224 -24.98 16.72 11.15
C GLN A 224 -24.75 15.80 12.35
N ILE A 225 -23.61 16.00 13.01
CA ILE A 225 -23.28 15.35 14.27
C ILE A 225 -23.39 16.39 15.39
N PRO A 226 -24.32 16.20 16.35
CA PRO A 226 -24.51 17.12 17.46
C PRO A 226 -23.41 16.98 18.52
N GLY A 227 -23.15 18.04 19.28
CA GLY A 227 -22.22 18.04 20.40
C GLY A 227 -21.81 19.46 20.80
N ARG A 228 -20.71 19.59 21.54
CA ARG A 228 -20.20 20.91 21.98
C ARG A 228 -19.67 21.74 20.82
N TYR A 229 -19.00 21.10 19.88
CA TYR A 229 -18.53 21.62 18.60
C TYR A 229 -19.20 20.80 17.48
N PRO A 230 -20.48 21.07 17.16
CA PRO A 230 -21.21 20.33 16.15
C PRO A 230 -20.55 20.51 14.78
N HIS A 231 -20.60 19.47 13.94
CA HIS A 231 -20.02 19.50 12.60
C HIS A 231 -20.85 18.68 11.60
N LEU A 232 -20.61 18.89 10.31
CA LEU A 232 -21.13 18.08 9.20
C LEU A 232 -20.15 16.94 8.90
N SER A 233 -20.61 15.69 8.91
CA SER A 233 -19.87 14.52 8.44
C SER A 233 -20.02 14.36 6.94
N ILE A 234 -18.91 14.40 6.22
CA ILE A 234 -18.89 14.20 4.78
C ILE A 234 -18.20 12.86 4.51
N LEU A 235 -19.01 11.90 4.06
CA LEU A 235 -18.59 10.52 3.78
C LEU A 235 -17.93 9.79 4.96
N ASP A 236 -18.15 10.27 6.20
CA ASP A 236 -17.47 9.82 7.42
C ASP A 236 -15.93 9.89 7.33
N GLN A 237 -15.40 10.79 6.49
CA GLN A 237 -13.96 10.97 6.27
C GLN A 237 -13.46 12.38 6.60
N VAL A 238 -14.30 13.40 6.41
CA VAL A 238 -13.96 14.79 6.69
C VAL A 238 -15.13 15.49 7.35
N PHE A 239 -14.83 16.31 8.35
CA PHE A 239 -15.84 16.93 9.20
C PHE A 239 -15.73 18.45 9.14
N LEU A 240 -16.83 19.13 8.79
CA LEU A 240 -16.86 20.59 8.67
C LEU A 240 -17.57 21.22 9.85
N GLU A 241 -16.85 22.04 10.61
CA GLU A 241 -17.35 22.87 11.71
C GLU A 241 -17.40 24.35 11.27
N THR A 242 -18.38 25.10 11.79
CA THR A 242 -18.44 26.57 11.62
C THR A 242 -18.63 27.33 12.94
N THR A 243 -18.42 26.65 14.08
CA THR A 243 -18.55 27.27 15.40
C THR A 243 -17.33 28.10 15.79
N GLY A 244 -17.53 29.16 16.58
CA GLY A 244 -16.44 30.02 17.04
C GLY A 244 -16.00 31.10 16.06
N GLY A 245 -16.71 31.25 14.93
CA GLY A 245 -16.45 32.28 13.91
C GLY A 245 -15.40 31.90 12.86
N ASP A 246 -14.99 30.63 12.86
CA ASP A 246 -14.13 30.05 11.83
C ASP A 246 -14.83 28.88 11.14
N LEU A 247 -14.60 28.75 9.83
CA LEU A 247 -14.85 27.52 9.08
C LEU A 247 -13.65 26.59 9.29
N THR A 248 -13.89 25.47 9.95
CA THR A 248 -12.84 24.52 10.35
C THR A 248 -13.09 23.13 9.76
N ILE A 249 -12.06 22.54 9.18
CA ILE A 249 -12.09 21.17 8.65
C ILE A 249 -11.33 20.24 9.61
N LYS A 250 -11.97 19.15 10.01
CA LYS A 250 -11.39 18.10 10.88
C LYS A 250 -11.34 16.77 10.17
N VAL A 251 -10.49 15.89 10.70
CA VAL A 251 -10.30 14.51 10.21
C VAL A 251 -10.81 13.45 11.19
N GLU A 252 -11.05 13.85 12.44
CA GLU A 252 -11.66 13.00 13.46
C GLU A 252 -13.11 13.41 13.70
N ASN A 253 -13.96 12.39 13.90
CA ASN A 253 -15.33 12.58 14.37
C ASN A 253 -15.33 12.92 15.86
N ASN A 254 -14.93 14.15 16.19
CA ASN A 254 -14.83 14.63 17.56
C ASN A 254 -15.62 15.94 17.72
N THR A 255 -16.64 15.90 18.56
CA THR A 255 -17.48 17.06 18.90
C THR A 255 -17.10 17.70 20.25
N GLU A 256 -16.09 17.19 20.95
CA GLU A 256 -15.58 17.74 22.21
C GLU A 256 -14.48 18.80 22.02
N SER A 257 -13.83 18.81 20.85
CA SER A 257 -12.81 19.82 20.49
C SER A 257 -13.04 20.42 19.10
N GLY A 258 -12.68 21.69 18.92
CA GLY A 258 -12.80 22.43 17.67
C GLY A 258 -11.52 22.51 16.83
N ARG A 259 -10.45 21.79 17.17
CA ARG A 259 -9.17 21.87 16.44
C ARG A 259 -9.26 21.03 15.17
N GLY A 260 -8.97 21.64 14.02
CA GLY A 260 -8.97 21.00 12.71
C GLY A 260 -7.62 21.03 12.02
N VAL A 261 -7.55 20.39 10.84
CA VAL A 261 -6.40 20.41 9.93
C VAL A 261 -6.37 21.66 9.04
N TYR A 262 -7.48 22.40 8.98
CA TYR A 262 -7.62 23.67 8.28
C TYR A 262 -8.65 24.54 8.98
N SER A 263 -8.40 25.85 9.04
CA SER A 263 -9.32 26.82 9.62
C SER A 263 -9.15 28.19 8.96
N GLU A 264 -10.25 28.86 8.66
CA GLU A 264 -10.28 30.23 8.15
C GLU A 264 -11.52 30.98 8.69
N PRO A 265 -11.43 32.29 8.92
CA PRO A 265 -12.54 33.06 9.48
C PRO A 265 -13.74 33.13 8.53
N VAL A 266 -14.94 33.26 9.10
CA VAL A 266 -16.18 33.62 8.39
C VAL A 266 -16.63 35.04 8.76
N ASP A 267 -17.37 35.69 7.86
CA ASP A 267 -17.82 37.07 8.09
C ASP A 267 -18.83 37.18 9.25
N ASP A 268 -19.70 36.18 9.46
CA ASP A 268 -20.65 36.12 10.58
C ASP A 268 -20.21 35.10 11.64
N ALA A 269 -19.65 35.59 12.74
CA ALA A 269 -19.13 34.73 13.81
C ALA A 269 -20.20 33.88 14.53
N ASN A 270 -21.49 34.20 14.37
CA ASN A 270 -22.61 33.46 14.99
C ASN A 270 -23.29 32.49 14.01
N GLN A 271 -22.69 32.24 12.85
CA GLN A 271 -23.18 31.29 11.87
C GLN A 271 -23.40 29.90 12.47
N ALA A 272 -24.59 29.32 12.26
CA ALA A 272 -24.85 27.91 12.53
C ALA A 272 -24.52 27.04 11.30
N LEU A 273 -24.38 25.72 11.49
CA LEU A 273 -24.11 24.79 10.39
C LEU A 273 -25.19 24.82 9.29
N ASP A 274 -26.45 25.02 9.67
CA ASP A 274 -27.59 25.09 8.74
C ASP A 274 -27.60 26.39 7.90
N ASP A 275 -26.85 27.41 8.30
CA ASP A 275 -26.84 28.72 7.63
C ASP A 275 -25.89 28.76 6.42
N ALA A 276 -24.92 27.84 6.35
CA ALA A 276 -23.98 27.72 5.24
C ALA A 276 -24.49 26.71 4.20
N GLU A 277 -24.32 27.02 2.92
CA GLU A 277 -24.56 26.04 1.86
C GLU A 277 -23.30 25.22 1.62
N VAL A 278 -23.37 23.91 1.83
CA VAL A 278 -22.24 23.01 1.66
C VAL A 278 -22.56 21.93 0.65
N LEU A 279 -21.72 21.82 -0.37
CA LEU A 279 -21.73 20.76 -1.36
C LEU A 279 -20.40 20.02 -1.34
N TYR A 280 -20.42 18.74 -1.69
CA TYR A 280 -19.22 17.94 -1.84
C TYR A 280 -19.25 17.09 -3.11
N ALA A 281 -18.07 16.68 -3.59
CA ALA A 281 -17.91 15.69 -4.64
C ALA A 281 -16.71 14.81 -4.31
N LYS A 282 -16.83 13.50 -4.56
CA LYS A 282 -15.72 12.56 -4.46
C LYS A 282 -15.15 12.31 -5.85
N VAL A 283 -13.89 12.65 -6.06
CA VAL A 283 -13.17 12.49 -7.33
C VAL A 283 -11.92 11.66 -7.08
N GLY A 284 -11.91 10.41 -7.56
CA GLY A 284 -10.94 9.42 -7.09
C GLY A 284 -11.00 9.27 -5.58
N ASN A 285 -9.85 9.47 -4.91
CA ASN A 285 -9.74 9.53 -3.46
C ASN A 285 -9.90 10.95 -2.89
N LEU A 286 -9.89 12.01 -3.70
CA LEU A 286 -10.04 13.38 -3.22
C LEU A 286 -11.50 13.71 -2.88
N ILE A 287 -11.71 14.47 -1.82
CA ILE A 287 -13.01 15.02 -1.46
C ILE A 287 -12.97 16.52 -1.70
N LEU A 288 -13.72 16.98 -2.71
CA LEU A 288 -13.87 18.38 -3.03
C LEU A 288 -15.05 18.93 -2.24
N LEU A 289 -14.88 20.11 -1.64
CA LEU A 289 -15.86 20.83 -0.86
C LEU A 289 -16.10 22.18 -1.51
N LYS A 290 -17.38 22.53 -1.68
CA LYS A 290 -17.84 23.81 -2.17
C LYS A 290 -18.75 24.41 -1.10
N ILE A 291 -18.30 25.48 -0.47
CA ILE A 291 -18.96 26.04 0.72
C ILE A 291 -19.27 27.52 0.49
N LEU A 292 -20.52 27.93 0.75
CA LEU A 292 -20.91 29.33 0.84
C LEU A 292 -21.25 29.63 2.29
N PRO A 293 -20.36 30.33 3.03
CA PRO A 293 -20.68 30.79 4.36
C PRO A 293 -21.86 31.77 4.37
N PHE A 294 -22.50 31.89 5.52
CA PHE A 294 -23.68 32.73 5.69
C PHE A 294 -23.34 34.20 5.43
N ARG A 295 -24.16 34.85 4.59
CA ARG A 295 -24.03 36.26 4.17
C ARG A 295 -22.76 36.61 3.40
N GLU A 296 -21.95 35.63 3.03
CA GLU A 296 -20.84 35.85 2.09
C GLU A 296 -21.36 35.74 0.64
N GLU A 297 -20.75 36.50 -0.27
CA GLU A 297 -21.07 36.45 -1.70
C GLU A 297 -20.20 35.44 -2.47
N LYS A 298 -19.11 34.97 -1.86
CA LYS A 298 -18.08 34.16 -2.51
C LYS A 298 -18.10 32.72 -2.00
N TRP A 299 -18.22 31.79 -2.94
CA TRP A 299 -18.01 30.37 -2.69
C TRP A 299 -16.53 30.11 -2.40
N ARG A 300 -16.28 29.24 -1.43
CA ARG A 300 -14.95 28.73 -1.06
C ARG A 300 -14.83 27.29 -1.55
N TYR A 301 -13.70 26.98 -2.18
CA TYR A 301 -13.45 25.67 -2.73
C TYR A 301 -12.25 25.04 -2.01
N LEU A 302 -12.50 23.97 -1.28
CA LEU A 302 -11.49 23.24 -0.52
C LEU A 302 -11.38 21.83 -1.06
N VAL A 303 -10.18 21.28 -1.10
CA VAL A 303 -9.96 19.87 -1.46
C VAL A 303 -9.28 19.18 -0.31
N PHE A 304 -9.98 18.21 0.28
CA PHE A 304 -9.45 17.32 1.29
C PHE A 304 -8.82 16.11 0.63
N ASN A 305 -7.55 15.87 0.97
CA ASN A 305 -6.84 14.66 0.58
C ASN A 305 -6.79 13.69 1.78
N PRO A 306 -7.57 12.59 1.76
CA PRO A 306 -7.63 11.66 2.88
C PRO A 306 -6.33 10.88 3.09
N ARG A 307 -5.41 10.85 2.11
CA ARG A 307 -4.14 10.12 2.24
C ARG A 307 -3.18 10.78 3.22
N ASN A 308 -3.10 12.10 3.19
CA ASN A 308 -2.17 12.89 4.02
C ASN A 308 -2.92 13.84 4.96
N GLU A 309 -4.25 13.68 5.06
CA GLU A 309 -5.13 14.45 5.94
C GLU A 309 -5.00 15.98 5.76
N SER A 310 -4.61 16.41 4.56
CA SER A 310 -4.40 17.83 4.25
C SER A 310 -5.58 18.43 3.49
N VAL A 311 -5.75 19.75 3.66
CA VAL A 311 -6.76 20.53 2.94
C VAL A 311 -6.06 21.60 2.14
N THR A 312 -6.38 21.69 0.84
CA THR A 312 -5.89 22.74 -0.05
C THR A 312 -7.05 23.61 -0.52
N LYS A 313 -6.96 24.93 -0.35
CA LYS A 313 -7.93 25.88 -0.90
C LYS A 313 -7.61 26.17 -2.37
N ILE A 314 -8.58 25.94 -3.25
CA ILE A 314 -8.44 26.05 -4.71
C ILE A 314 -9.68 26.74 -5.31
N ASP A 315 -9.77 28.05 -5.19
CA ASP A 315 -10.92 28.83 -5.69
C ASP A 315 -11.06 28.78 -7.22
N ALA A 316 -10.00 28.41 -7.95
CA ALA A 316 -10.04 28.19 -9.40
C ALA A 316 -11.00 27.06 -9.83
N LEU A 317 -11.37 26.15 -8.92
CA LEU A 317 -12.38 25.11 -9.15
C LEU A 317 -13.77 25.70 -9.48
N ALA A 318 -14.02 26.97 -9.13
CA ALA A 318 -15.28 27.64 -9.45
C ALA A 318 -15.58 27.69 -10.96
N GLN A 319 -14.55 27.77 -11.80
CA GLN A 319 -14.69 27.94 -13.25
C GLN A 319 -14.88 26.58 -13.95
N ALA A 320 -14.00 25.63 -13.64
CA ALA A 320 -14.02 24.28 -14.18
C ALA A 320 -13.08 23.37 -13.37
N CYS A 321 -13.40 22.09 -13.32
CA CYS A 321 -12.53 21.07 -12.75
C CYS A 321 -12.76 19.75 -13.50
N GLN A 322 -11.68 19.14 -13.96
CA GLN A 322 -11.71 17.87 -14.66
C GLN A 322 -10.94 16.83 -13.85
N SER A 323 -11.44 15.61 -13.83
CA SER A 323 -10.72 14.48 -13.27
C SER A 323 -9.53 14.16 -14.17
N LEU A 324 -8.35 14.01 -13.57
CA LEU A 324 -7.19 13.49 -14.28
C LEU A 324 -7.42 11.98 -14.54
N PRO A 325 -6.87 11.42 -15.64
CA PRO A 325 -7.10 10.03 -16.00
C PRO A 325 -6.72 9.06 -14.88
N GLU A 326 -7.57 8.06 -14.68
CA GLU A 326 -7.33 6.96 -13.73
C GLU A 326 -7.03 7.44 -12.32
N ASP A 327 -7.89 8.34 -11.87
CA ASP A 327 -7.94 8.86 -10.52
C ASP A 327 -6.60 9.49 -10.09
N GLN A 328 -5.84 10.08 -11.02
CA GLN A 328 -4.55 10.70 -10.68
C GLN A 328 -4.68 11.98 -9.85
N GLY A 329 -5.87 12.58 -9.86
CA GLY A 329 -6.16 13.84 -9.19
C GLY A 329 -7.12 14.68 -10.02
N ILE A 330 -6.99 15.99 -9.91
CA ILE A 330 -7.85 16.97 -10.57
C ILE A 330 -7.04 18.04 -11.29
N LEU A 331 -7.60 18.59 -12.36
CA LEU A 331 -7.06 19.69 -13.14
C LEU A 331 -8.09 20.80 -13.28
N PHE A 332 -7.64 22.03 -13.12
CA PHE A 332 -8.45 23.24 -13.16
C PHE A 332 -7.70 24.32 -13.96
N PRO A 333 -8.36 25.40 -14.41
CA PRO A 333 -7.72 26.40 -15.28
C PRO A 333 -6.41 26.99 -14.72
N GLY A 334 -6.32 27.11 -13.39
CA GLY A 334 -5.18 27.64 -12.67
C GLY A 334 -4.10 26.62 -12.29
N GLY A 335 -4.26 25.31 -12.57
CA GLY A 335 -3.32 24.31 -12.06
C GLY A 335 -3.85 22.88 -11.97
N PHE A 336 -3.20 22.07 -11.13
CA PHE A 336 -3.61 20.70 -10.84
C PHE A 336 -3.28 20.31 -9.40
N LEU A 337 -3.97 19.30 -8.89
CA LEU A 337 -3.71 18.64 -7.61
C LEU A 337 -3.74 17.13 -7.83
N LEU A 338 -2.63 16.44 -7.55
CA LEU A 338 -2.55 14.99 -7.61
C LEU A 338 -3.04 14.33 -6.32
N GLU A 339 -3.46 13.07 -6.40
CA GLU A 339 -3.77 12.25 -5.22
C GLU A 339 -2.58 12.07 -4.27
N THR A 340 -1.36 12.21 -4.76
CA THR A 340 -0.14 12.21 -3.92
C THR A 340 -0.04 13.45 -3.02
N GLY A 341 -0.87 14.46 -3.25
CA GLY A 341 -0.82 15.76 -2.57
C GLY A 341 0.04 16.81 -3.29
N GLU A 342 0.69 16.45 -4.40
CA GLU A 342 1.43 17.41 -5.22
C GLU A 342 0.44 18.41 -5.85
N HIS A 343 0.58 19.68 -5.48
CA HIS A 343 -0.25 20.78 -5.95
C HIS A 343 0.62 21.81 -6.67
N LYS A 344 0.19 22.21 -7.87
CA LYS A 344 0.82 23.32 -8.60
C LYS A 344 -0.25 24.28 -9.08
N SER A 345 -0.14 25.52 -8.64
CA SER A 345 -0.93 26.65 -9.12
C SER A 345 -0.05 27.57 -9.96
N PHE A 346 -0.62 28.17 -11.00
CA PHE A 346 0.02 29.23 -11.78
C PHE A 346 -0.44 30.59 -11.25
N ASP A 347 0.47 31.58 -11.19
CA ASP A 347 0.22 32.92 -10.61
C ASP A 347 -0.63 33.84 -11.52
N ASP A 348 -1.28 33.28 -12.53
CA ASP A 348 -1.98 34.05 -13.53
C ASP A 348 -3.48 34.19 -13.24
N ASP A 349 -4.10 35.22 -13.80
CA ASP A 349 -5.56 35.36 -13.77
C ASP A 349 -6.24 34.28 -14.62
N PHE A 350 -7.07 33.46 -13.97
CA PHE A 350 -7.85 32.38 -14.57
C PHE A 350 -9.35 32.71 -14.64
N THR A 351 -9.76 33.91 -14.24
CA THR A 351 -11.16 34.33 -14.26
C THR A 351 -11.74 34.24 -15.68
N GLY A 352 -12.91 33.63 -15.83
CA GLY A 352 -13.58 33.51 -17.12
C GLY A 352 -12.95 32.52 -18.11
N LEU A 353 -11.95 31.73 -17.70
CA LEU A 353 -11.44 30.60 -18.48
C LEU A 353 -12.40 29.42 -18.36
N LEU A 354 -13.10 29.11 -19.44
CA LEU A 354 -14.02 27.98 -19.52
C LEU A 354 -13.38 26.83 -20.29
N LEU A 355 -13.69 25.59 -19.90
CA LEU A 355 -13.24 24.41 -20.64
C LEU A 355 -13.87 24.41 -22.04
N GLU A 356 -13.04 24.43 -23.07
CA GLU A 356 -13.50 24.37 -24.46
C GLU A 356 -13.50 22.93 -24.99
N LYS A 357 -12.41 22.19 -24.76
CA LYS A 357 -12.27 20.79 -25.19
C LYS A 357 -11.10 20.09 -24.49
N VAL A 358 -11.12 18.77 -24.55
CA VAL A 358 -10.02 17.90 -24.12
C VAL A 358 -9.56 17.08 -25.32
N ILE A 359 -8.28 17.15 -25.66
CA ILE A 359 -7.68 16.41 -26.79
C ILE A 359 -6.78 15.33 -26.22
N ARG A 360 -7.12 14.06 -26.47
CA ARG A 360 -6.30 12.91 -26.06
C ARG A 360 -5.42 12.51 -27.24
N SER A 361 -4.11 12.43 -27.01
CA SER A 361 -3.20 11.91 -28.02
C SER A 361 -3.45 10.41 -28.24
N PRO A 362 -3.38 9.90 -29.48
CA PRO A 362 -3.40 8.47 -29.77
C PRO A 362 -2.27 7.68 -29.09
N ASN A 363 -1.19 8.34 -28.66
CA ASN A 363 -0.10 7.69 -27.93
C ASN A 363 -0.53 7.17 -26.54
N GLY A 364 -1.66 7.65 -26.00
CA GLY A 364 -2.19 7.30 -24.69
C GLY A 364 -1.49 8.00 -23.50
N GLU A 365 -0.48 8.82 -23.77
CA GLU A 365 0.38 9.45 -22.78
C GLU A 365 0.03 10.90 -22.50
N ASP A 366 -0.41 11.63 -23.52
CA ASP A 366 -0.56 13.08 -23.46
C ASP A 366 -2.01 13.50 -23.66
N ILE A 367 -2.45 14.44 -22.83
CA ILE A 367 -3.79 15.03 -22.89
C ILE A 367 -3.64 16.54 -22.88
N LEU A 368 -4.25 17.22 -23.85
CA LEU A 368 -4.34 18.67 -23.88
C LEU A 368 -5.69 19.11 -23.32
N TYR A 369 -5.68 19.79 -22.18
CA TYR A 369 -6.84 20.50 -21.69
C TYR A 369 -6.82 21.92 -22.26
N VAL A 370 -7.90 22.31 -22.94
CA VAL A 370 -8.01 23.60 -23.63
C VAL A 370 -9.03 24.45 -22.90
N PHE A 371 -8.57 25.53 -22.28
CA PHE A 371 -9.44 26.55 -21.71
C PHE A 371 -9.45 27.79 -22.58
N HIS A 372 -10.60 28.47 -22.64
CA HIS A 372 -10.79 29.65 -23.47
C HIS A 372 -11.56 30.73 -22.70
N ARG A 373 -10.98 31.94 -22.68
CA ARG A 373 -11.63 33.17 -22.24
C ARG A 373 -12.16 33.91 -23.46
N ARG A 374 -13.46 33.74 -23.71
CA ARG A 374 -14.14 34.19 -24.94
C ARG A 374 -14.08 35.70 -25.18
N GLU A 375 -14.00 36.51 -24.13
CA GLU A 375 -13.99 37.98 -24.24
C GLU A 375 -12.68 38.51 -24.82
N GLU A 376 -11.55 37.98 -24.35
CA GLU A 376 -10.20 38.34 -24.81
C GLU A 376 -9.72 37.48 -25.99
N GLY A 377 -10.38 36.34 -26.24
CA GLY A 377 -9.91 35.36 -27.23
C GLY A 377 -8.67 34.62 -26.75
N LEU A 378 -8.46 34.55 -25.43
CA LEU A 378 -7.27 33.97 -24.82
C LEU A 378 -7.50 32.46 -24.61
N TYR A 379 -6.62 31.67 -25.20
CA TYR A 379 -6.51 30.24 -25.00
C TYR A 379 -5.40 29.91 -24.01
N GLN A 380 -5.72 29.02 -23.09
CA GLN A 380 -4.79 28.40 -22.16
C GLN A 380 -4.75 26.90 -22.45
N LEU A 381 -3.66 26.46 -23.09
CA LEU A 381 -3.43 25.05 -23.40
C LEU A 381 -2.59 24.44 -22.27
N LEU A 382 -3.11 23.38 -21.66
CA LEU A 382 -2.52 22.68 -20.53
C LEU A 382 -2.19 21.22 -20.94
N PRO A 383 -0.97 20.96 -21.45
CA PRO A 383 -0.54 19.60 -21.80
C PRO A 383 -0.18 18.82 -20.54
N TYR A 384 -0.90 17.73 -20.30
CA TYR A 384 -0.70 16.82 -19.18
C TYR A 384 -0.14 15.49 -19.66
N ASN A 385 0.95 15.04 -19.04
CA ASN A 385 1.54 13.73 -19.32
C ASN A 385 1.11 12.72 -18.26
N VAL A 386 0.40 11.68 -18.67
CA VAL A 386 -0.22 10.65 -17.81
C VAL A 386 0.84 9.77 -17.12
N ILE A 387 1.96 9.48 -17.78
CA ILE A 387 3.05 8.67 -17.19
C ILE A 387 3.77 9.47 -16.11
N ARG A 388 4.26 10.66 -16.49
CA ARG A 388 4.99 11.54 -15.59
C ARG A 388 4.07 12.17 -14.54
N GLN A 389 2.74 12.12 -14.71
CA GLN A 389 1.74 12.85 -13.93
C GLN A 389 2.14 14.31 -13.74
N GLU A 390 2.53 14.94 -14.83
CA GLU A 390 3.12 16.28 -14.80
C GLU A 390 2.40 17.15 -15.81
N LEU A 391 2.10 18.36 -15.38
CA LEU A 391 1.61 19.41 -16.26
C LEU A 391 2.79 20.21 -16.81
N GLN A 392 2.93 20.19 -18.15
CA GLN A 392 3.94 20.98 -18.82
C GLN A 392 3.65 22.48 -18.72
N THR A 393 4.62 23.30 -19.13
CA THR A 393 4.47 24.76 -19.12
C THR A 393 3.23 25.16 -19.93
N PRO A 394 2.29 25.91 -19.33
CA PRO A 394 1.07 26.32 -20.01
C PRO A 394 1.36 27.14 -21.28
N ILE A 395 0.73 26.77 -22.41
CA ILE A 395 0.87 27.54 -23.66
C ILE A 395 -0.29 28.53 -23.75
N ARG A 396 0.05 29.82 -23.62
CA ARG A 396 -0.88 30.93 -23.80
C ARG A 396 -0.83 31.44 -25.23
N CYS A 397 -2.00 31.49 -25.87
CA CYS A 397 -2.15 31.95 -27.24
C CYS A 397 -3.53 32.60 -27.45
N HIS A 398 -3.72 33.25 -28.59
CA HIS A 398 -5.00 33.85 -28.97
C HIS A 398 -5.69 33.08 -30.10
N GLY A 399 -5.18 31.90 -30.41
CA GLY A 399 -5.71 30.97 -31.39
C GLY A 399 -4.68 29.88 -31.65
N PHE A 400 -5.19 28.68 -31.92
CA PHE A 400 -4.35 27.52 -32.22
C PHE A 400 -5.03 26.54 -33.16
N SER A 401 -4.23 25.82 -33.93
CA SER A 401 -4.72 24.71 -34.76
C SER A 401 -3.73 23.56 -34.77
N ILE A 402 -4.23 22.33 -34.76
CA ILE A 402 -3.44 21.10 -34.73
C ILE A 402 -3.70 20.34 -36.03
N PHE A 403 -2.63 19.92 -36.71
CA PHE A 403 -2.65 19.13 -37.93
C PHE A 403 -2.65 17.63 -37.61
N GLU A 404 -2.98 16.80 -38.60
CA GLU A 404 -3.06 15.35 -38.43
C GLU A 404 -1.73 14.70 -37.99
N ASP A 405 -0.60 15.29 -38.39
CA ASP A 405 0.76 14.87 -38.03
C ASP A 405 1.25 15.42 -36.68
N GLY A 406 0.38 16.10 -35.93
CA GLY A 406 0.69 16.64 -34.60
C GLY A 406 1.44 17.96 -34.61
N ARG A 407 1.70 18.57 -35.78
CA ARG A 407 2.14 19.97 -35.82
C ARG A 407 1.03 20.87 -35.28
N MET A 408 1.39 21.84 -34.45
CA MET A 408 0.46 22.81 -33.89
C MET A 408 0.94 24.23 -34.20
N ILE A 409 0.06 25.04 -34.75
CA ILE A 409 0.30 26.46 -34.97
C ILE A 409 -0.41 27.23 -33.87
N VAL A 410 0.30 28.17 -33.25
CA VAL A 410 -0.26 29.11 -32.27
C VAL A 410 0.13 30.53 -32.66
N PHE A 411 -0.74 31.50 -32.37
CA PHE A 411 -0.36 32.92 -32.45
C PHE A 411 -0.65 33.64 -31.14
N ARG A 412 0.03 34.75 -30.92
CA ARG A 412 -0.22 35.63 -29.78
C ARG A 412 -0.62 37.00 -30.32
N ALA A 413 -1.85 37.42 -30.01
CA ALA A 413 -2.29 38.77 -30.34
C ALA A 413 -1.53 39.78 -29.48
N GLN A 414 -1.28 40.96 -30.05
CA GLN A 414 -0.84 42.14 -29.30
C GLN A 414 -2.07 42.98 -28.96
N GLU A 415 -2.02 43.75 -27.88
CA GLU A 415 -3.13 44.65 -27.50
C GLU A 415 -3.38 45.72 -28.58
N GLU A 416 -2.33 46.16 -29.27
CA GLU A 416 -2.43 47.14 -30.36
C GLU A 416 -2.63 46.46 -31.72
N ALA A 417 -3.52 47.03 -32.53
CA ALA A 417 -3.80 46.54 -33.88
C ALA A 417 -2.58 46.69 -34.81
N SER A 418 -2.18 45.59 -35.46
CA SER A 418 -0.93 45.45 -36.23
C SER A 418 -1.21 44.86 -37.63
N ARG A 419 -0.24 44.97 -38.55
CA ARG A 419 -0.26 44.32 -39.87
C ARG A 419 0.58 43.05 -39.94
N VAL A 420 1.38 42.78 -38.91
CA VAL A 420 2.31 41.64 -38.87
C VAL A 420 2.05 40.87 -37.59
N HIS A 421 1.60 39.63 -37.75
CA HIS A 421 1.14 38.77 -36.66
C HIS A 421 2.12 37.61 -36.50
N PRO A 422 2.91 37.58 -35.41
CA PRO A 422 3.85 36.49 -35.19
C PRO A 422 3.11 35.20 -34.84
N ILE A 423 3.57 34.10 -35.43
CA ILE A 423 3.06 32.76 -35.15
C ILE A 423 4.22 31.83 -34.76
N GLN A 424 3.91 30.80 -33.99
CA GLN A 424 4.87 29.75 -33.63
C GLN A 424 4.32 28.41 -34.09
N ILE A 425 5.21 27.61 -34.68
CA ILE A 425 4.92 26.24 -35.07
C ILE A 425 5.59 25.32 -34.07
N TRP A 426 4.81 24.44 -33.48
CA TRP A 426 5.23 23.45 -32.51
C TRP A 426 5.09 22.06 -33.12
N GLN A 427 6.04 21.19 -32.81
CA GLN A 427 5.81 19.76 -32.88
C GLN A 427 5.18 19.32 -31.56
N THR A 428 4.08 18.57 -31.63
CA THR A 428 3.34 18.10 -30.46
C THR A 428 3.05 16.60 -30.58
N PRO A 429 2.70 15.94 -29.46
CA PRO A 429 2.23 14.55 -29.49
C PRO A 429 0.77 14.40 -29.96
N PHE A 430 0.04 15.48 -30.23
CA PHE A 430 -1.40 15.44 -30.52
C PHE A 430 -1.69 15.18 -32.00
N THR A 431 -1.43 13.95 -32.46
CA THR A 431 -1.71 13.50 -33.84
C THR A 431 -3.15 13.02 -34.01
N SER A 432 -3.59 12.84 -35.27
CA SER A 432 -4.85 12.15 -35.56
C SER A 432 -4.72 10.64 -35.33
N ALA A 433 -5.83 9.98 -35.01
CA ALA A 433 -5.85 8.53 -34.82
C ALA A 433 -5.45 7.77 -36.10
N GLN A 434 -5.79 8.32 -37.28
CA GLN A 434 -5.39 7.75 -38.57
C GLN A 434 -3.87 7.84 -38.77
N PHE A 435 -3.28 9.02 -38.55
CA PHE A 435 -1.83 9.22 -38.69
C PHE A 435 -1.04 8.29 -37.76
N ALA A 436 -1.50 8.15 -36.51
CA ALA A 436 -0.87 7.24 -35.55
C ALA A 436 -0.99 5.75 -35.96
N ALA A 437 -2.10 5.34 -36.59
CA ALA A 437 -2.31 3.96 -37.03
C ALA A 437 -1.47 3.58 -38.27
N GLU A 438 -1.09 4.55 -39.10
CA GLU A 438 -0.24 4.36 -40.27
C GLU A 438 1.26 4.27 -39.94
N ALA A 439 1.64 4.54 -38.68
CA ALA A 439 3.03 4.46 -38.22
C ALA A 439 3.57 3.01 -38.29
N PRO A 440 4.78 2.80 -38.85
CA PRO A 440 5.36 1.46 -38.97
C PRO A 440 5.67 0.85 -37.60
N THR A 441 5.34 -0.43 -37.43
CA THR A 441 5.69 -1.21 -36.24
C THR A 441 6.76 -2.24 -36.57
N ASP A 442 7.66 -2.53 -35.61
CA ASP A 442 8.79 -3.45 -35.81
C ASP A 442 8.43 -4.93 -35.53
N GLY A 443 7.19 -5.22 -35.13
CA GLY A 443 6.71 -6.57 -34.80
C GLY A 443 7.25 -7.15 -33.48
N SER A 444 7.95 -6.35 -32.68
CA SER A 444 8.47 -6.72 -31.35
C SER A 444 7.36 -7.13 -30.38
N PHE A 445 7.73 -7.74 -29.25
CA PHE A 445 6.76 -8.06 -28.20
C PHE A 445 6.06 -6.80 -27.66
N LEU A 446 6.82 -5.71 -27.44
CA LEU A 446 6.26 -4.42 -27.04
C LEU A 446 5.27 -3.88 -28.07
N ALA A 447 5.55 -4.03 -29.38
CA ALA A 447 4.61 -3.65 -30.44
C ALA A 447 3.28 -4.43 -30.36
N LYS A 448 3.34 -5.72 -29.99
CA LYS A 448 2.15 -6.57 -29.82
C LYS A 448 1.33 -6.24 -28.58
N VAL A 449 1.98 -5.81 -27.49
CA VAL A 449 1.29 -5.31 -26.28
C VAL A 449 0.56 -4.00 -26.61
N GLY A 450 1.18 -3.14 -27.42
CA GLY A 450 0.62 -1.86 -27.84
C GLY A 450 0.96 -0.72 -26.87
N ASN A 451 1.12 0.49 -27.41
CA ASN A 451 1.60 1.64 -26.65
C ASN A 451 0.69 2.00 -25.47
N ALA A 452 -0.62 2.13 -25.72
CA ALA A 452 -1.57 2.53 -24.69
C ALA A 452 -1.56 1.61 -23.46
N GLU A 453 -1.37 0.31 -23.66
CA GLU A 453 -1.28 -0.67 -22.58
C GLU A 453 0.05 -0.57 -21.81
N LEU A 454 1.17 -0.40 -22.53
CA LEU A 454 2.49 -0.16 -21.92
C LEU A 454 2.50 1.13 -21.10
N VAL A 455 1.86 2.19 -21.59
CA VAL A 455 1.74 3.49 -20.92
C VAL A 455 1.04 3.35 -19.57
N ARG A 456 -0.09 2.61 -19.52
CA ARG A 456 -0.81 2.34 -18.26
C ARG A 456 0.04 1.56 -17.26
N GLY A 457 0.75 0.51 -17.71
CA GLY A 457 1.61 -0.27 -16.82
C GLY A 457 2.83 0.48 -16.32
N VAL A 458 3.51 1.24 -17.20
CA VAL A 458 4.66 2.09 -16.85
C VAL A 458 4.23 3.17 -15.83
N ARG A 459 3.08 3.81 -16.07
CA ARG A 459 2.46 4.77 -15.15
C ARG A 459 2.21 4.15 -13.77
N ASP A 460 1.56 3.00 -13.71
CA ASP A 460 1.23 2.35 -12.41
C ASP A 460 2.52 2.01 -11.63
N CYS A 461 3.59 1.62 -12.32
CA CYS A 461 4.91 1.43 -11.70
C CYS A 461 5.53 2.75 -11.18
N PHE A 462 5.38 3.86 -11.89
CA PHE A 462 5.81 5.18 -11.39
C PHE A 462 4.98 5.64 -10.19
N THR A 463 3.68 5.34 -10.14
CA THR A 463 2.84 5.62 -8.96
C THR A 463 3.39 4.90 -7.72
N VAL A 464 3.77 3.63 -7.82
CA VAL A 464 4.43 2.90 -6.72
C VAL A 464 5.70 3.62 -6.25
N ARG A 465 6.54 4.05 -7.19
CA ARG A 465 7.78 4.80 -6.88
C ARG A 465 7.49 6.12 -6.14
N ARG A 466 6.47 6.87 -6.57
CA ARG A 466 6.05 8.13 -5.91
C ARG A 466 5.56 7.90 -4.49
N LEU A 467 4.73 6.89 -4.26
CA LEU A 467 4.22 6.56 -2.92
C LEU A 467 5.36 6.26 -1.92
N ILE A 468 6.40 5.56 -2.36
CA ILE A 468 7.58 5.26 -1.54
C ILE A 468 8.39 6.52 -1.20
N GLN A 469 8.37 7.52 -2.09
CA GLN A 469 9.12 8.77 -1.94
C GLN A 469 8.38 9.85 -1.13
N ALA A 470 7.19 9.55 -0.60
CA ALA A 470 6.46 10.47 0.26
C ALA A 470 7.31 10.93 1.46
N ALA A 471 7.23 12.22 1.80
CA ALA A 471 8.05 12.83 2.85
C ALA A 471 7.74 12.25 4.24
N GLU A 472 6.45 12.12 4.55
CA GLU A 472 5.93 11.61 5.84
C GLU A 472 5.00 10.42 5.61
N PRO A 473 5.55 9.21 5.35
CA PRO A 473 4.72 8.04 5.09
C PRO A 473 4.12 7.49 6.39
N GLY A 474 2.79 7.49 6.48
CA GLY A 474 2.05 6.79 7.53
C GLY A 474 1.78 5.32 7.17
N ARG A 475 1.12 4.58 8.07
CA ARG A 475 0.66 3.20 7.82
C ARG A 475 -0.12 3.09 6.49
N GLN A 476 -1.06 4.01 6.27
CA GLN A 476 -1.90 4.04 5.07
C GLN A 476 -1.06 4.11 3.77
N THR A 477 0.07 4.82 3.79
CA THR A 477 0.96 4.91 2.62
C THR A 477 1.51 3.54 2.24
N TYR A 478 1.89 2.71 3.21
CA TYR A 478 2.40 1.36 2.95
C TYR A 478 1.31 0.40 2.48
N GLU A 479 0.10 0.50 3.04
CA GLU A 479 -1.06 -0.25 2.56
C GLU A 479 -1.43 0.12 1.12
N ASP A 480 -1.34 1.41 0.76
CA ASP A 480 -1.55 1.90 -0.60
C ASP A 480 -0.46 1.39 -1.56
N ILE A 481 0.79 1.29 -1.12
CA ILE A 481 1.89 0.68 -1.90
C ILE A 481 1.55 -0.78 -2.20
N ILE A 482 1.17 -1.56 -1.17
CA ILE A 482 0.81 -2.98 -1.32
C ILE A 482 -0.35 -3.12 -2.31
N ARG A 483 -1.42 -2.34 -2.12
CA ARG A 483 -2.60 -2.34 -3.00
C ARG A 483 -2.23 -2.01 -4.45
N THR A 484 -1.41 -0.99 -4.65
CA THR A 484 -0.99 -0.54 -5.99
C THR A 484 -0.11 -1.58 -6.66
N VAL A 485 0.85 -2.17 -5.93
CA VAL A 485 1.71 -3.25 -6.41
C VAL A 485 0.86 -4.45 -6.85
N THR A 486 -0.06 -4.92 -6.00
CA THR A 486 -0.94 -6.06 -6.31
C THR A 486 -1.78 -5.80 -7.55
N ARG A 487 -2.47 -4.65 -7.59
CA ARG A 487 -3.28 -4.25 -8.76
C ARG A 487 -2.44 -4.20 -10.04
N THR A 488 -1.22 -3.68 -9.97
CA THR A 488 -0.30 -3.59 -11.12
C THR A 488 0.12 -4.97 -11.61
N LEU A 489 0.47 -5.87 -10.69
CA LEU A 489 0.85 -7.24 -11.01
C LEU A 489 -0.29 -8.06 -11.64
N ASP A 490 -1.53 -7.82 -11.19
CA ASP A 490 -2.72 -8.51 -11.68
C ASP A 490 -3.19 -7.97 -13.04
N ALA A 491 -3.07 -6.66 -13.26
CA ALA A 491 -3.55 -6.01 -14.48
C ALA A 491 -2.68 -6.32 -15.72
N TYR A 492 -1.37 -6.43 -15.56
CA TYR A 492 -0.44 -6.44 -16.69
C TYR A 492 0.38 -7.73 -16.78
N TYR A 493 -0.14 -8.70 -17.56
CA TYR A 493 0.52 -10.00 -17.77
C TYR A 493 1.96 -9.87 -18.31
N TRP A 494 2.23 -8.84 -19.11
CA TRP A 494 3.51 -8.65 -19.81
C TRP A 494 4.65 -8.21 -18.90
N LEU A 495 4.38 -7.83 -17.64
CA LEU A 495 5.40 -7.45 -16.65
C LEU A 495 6.39 -8.58 -16.31
N GLU A 496 5.99 -9.84 -16.57
CA GLU A 496 6.82 -11.02 -16.31
C GLU A 496 7.71 -11.44 -17.48
N SER A 497 7.47 -10.90 -18.68
CA SER A 497 8.25 -11.24 -19.87
C SER A 497 9.72 -10.93 -19.66
N GLU A 498 10.61 -11.74 -20.25
CA GLU A 498 12.07 -11.55 -20.11
C GLU A 498 12.53 -10.17 -20.63
N GLU A 499 11.83 -9.63 -21.63
CA GLU A 499 12.14 -8.31 -22.20
C GLU A 499 11.78 -7.15 -21.25
N VAL A 500 10.86 -7.36 -20.30
CA VAL A 500 10.39 -6.34 -19.33
C VAL A 500 10.93 -6.58 -17.92
N ALA A 501 10.79 -7.79 -17.38
CA ALA A 501 11.33 -8.24 -16.10
C ALA A 501 11.08 -7.31 -14.88
N LEU A 502 9.87 -6.72 -14.79
CA LEU A 502 9.46 -5.83 -13.70
C LEU A 502 8.76 -6.56 -12.55
N LYS A 503 8.06 -7.67 -12.84
CA LYS A 503 7.31 -8.44 -11.83
C LYS A 503 8.13 -8.80 -10.58
N PRO A 504 9.37 -9.34 -10.67
CA PRO A 504 10.14 -9.67 -9.48
C PRO A 504 10.44 -8.47 -8.57
N ALA A 505 10.75 -7.31 -9.16
CA ALA A 505 11.06 -6.10 -8.39
C ALA A 505 9.83 -5.54 -7.67
N LEU A 506 8.67 -5.52 -8.34
CA LEU A 506 7.40 -5.14 -7.74
C LEU A 506 6.99 -6.08 -6.61
N THR A 507 7.12 -7.39 -6.79
CA THR A 507 6.82 -8.38 -5.74
C THR A 507 7.73 -8.21 -4.52
N GLU A 508 9.02 -7.94 -4.70
CA GLU A 508 9.93 -7.71 -3.57
C GLU A 508 9.60 -6.42 -2.80
N LEU A 509 9.22 -5.36 -3.51
CA LEU A 509 8.73 -4.11 -2.92
C LEU A 509 7.45 -4.33 -2.10
N GLY A 510 6.46 -5.04 -2.66
CA GLY A 510 5.22 -5.37 -1.96
C GLY A 510 5.48 -6.11 -0.64
N LYS A 511 6.31 -7.15 -0.67
CA LYS A 511 6.73 -7.89 0.54
C LYS A 511 7.45 -7.00 1.56
N THR A 512 8.28 -6.07 1.09
CA THR A 512 9.00 -5.17 2.00
C THR A 512 8.06 -4.15 2.64
N ALA A 513 7.04 -3.68 1.91
CA ALA A 513 5.98 -2.84 2.47
C ALA A 513 5.11 -3.59 3.49
N GLU A 514 4.78 -4.86 3.25
CA GLU A 514 4.09 -5.73 4.22
C GLU A 514 4.87 -5.83 5.54
N LEU A 515 6.19 -6.06 5.47
CA LEU A 515 7.04 -6.09 6.67
C LEU A 515 7.02 -4.78 7.47
N ILE A 516 6.85 -3.63 6.80
CA ILE A 516 6.73 -2.34 7.48
C ILE A 516 5.37 -2.25 8.19
N VAL A 517 4.27 -2.65 7.53
CA VAL A 517 2.94 -2.66 8.15
C VAL A 517 2.93 -3.56 9.39
N ASP A 518 3.52 -4.76 9.29
CA ASP A 518 3.65 -5.68 10.43
C ASP A 518 4.43 -5.05 11.60
N GLU A 519 5.47 -4.26 11.32
CA GLU A 519 6.24 -3.57 12.35
C GLU A 519 5.43 -2.43 13.00
N PHE A 520 4.64 -1.68 12.22
CA PHE A 520 3.69 -0.71 12.75
C PHE A 520 2.69 -1.37 13.72
N GLU A 521 2.12 -2.52 13.36
CA GLU A 521 1.17 -3.25 14.21
C GLU A 521 1.81 -3.72 15.52
N LYS A 522 3.05 -4.23 15.46
CA LYS A 522 3.79 -4.61 16.68
C LYS A 522 4.02 -3.42 17.60
N VAL A 523 4.41 -2.25 17.06
CA VAL A 523 4.63 -1.07 17.88
C VAL A 523 3.33 -0.57 18.51
N LEU A 524 2.22 -0.55 17.76
CA LEU A 524 0.91 -0.21 18.30
C LEU A 524 0.47 -1.18 19.40
N ALA A 525 0.68 -2.48 19.22
CA ALA A 525 0.37 -3.49 20.24
C ALA A 525 1.22 -3.30 21.51
N MET A 526 2.52 -2.99 21.37
CA MET A 526 3.40 -2.71 22.51
C MET A 526 2.97 -1.44 23.25
N LYS A 527 2.63 -0.36 22.54
CA LYS A 527 2.13 0.89 23.14
C LYS A 527 0.82 0.67 23.90
N LYS A 528 -0.14 -0.06 23.31
CA LYS A 528 -1.41 -0.40 23.96
C LYS A 528 -1.17 -1.20 25.25
N ARG A 529 -0.30 -2.22 25.19
CA ARG A 529 0.04 -3.02 26.37
C ARG A 529 0.72 -2.19 27.45
N ALA A 530 1.64 -1.30 27.09
CA ALA A 530 2.30 -0.42 28.05
C ALA A 530 1.31 0.54 28.73
N ALA A 531 0.35 1.08 27.99
CA ALA A 531 -0.72 1.91 28.55
C ALA A 531 -1.66 1.11 29.47
N GLU A 532 -2.01 -0.13 29.12
CA GLU A 532 -2.81 -1.02 29.97
C GLU A 532 -2.08 -1.42 31.26
N GLU A 533 -0.76 -1.68 31.20
CA GLU A 533 0.06 -1.97 32.38
C GLU A 533 0.19 -0.74 33.30
N LEU A 534 0.39 0.45 32.73
CA LEU A 534 0.41 1.71 33.48
C LEU A 534 -0.95 2.00 34.14
N GLY A 535 -2.06 1.82 33.42
CA GLY A 535 -3.41 2.01 33.95
C GLY A 535 -3.71 1.08 35.12
N LYS A 536 -3.32 -0.19 35.04
CA LYS A 536 -3.46 -1.14 36.16
C LYS A 536 -2.64 -0.74 37.38
N ALA A 537 -1.41 -0.26 37.17
CA ALA A 537 -0.56 0.21 38.26
C ALA A 537 -1.15 1.45 38.93
N GLN A 538 -1.75 2.35 38.15
CA GLN A 538 -2.47 3.51 38.67
C GLN A 538 -3.70 3.11 39.48
N ASP A 539 -4.56 2.22 38.96
CA ASP A 539 -5.75 1.73 39.67
C ASP A 539 -5.37 1.06 41.01
N GLN A 540 -4.31 0.23 41.01
CA GLN A 540 -3.79 -0.42 42.23
C GLN A 540 -3.28 0.60 43.25
N GLN A 541 -2.61 1.66 42.80
CA GLN A 541 -2.15 2.73 43.68
C GLN A 541 -3.31 3.53 44.26
N GLU A 542 -4.32 3.87 43.46
CA GLU A 542 -5.50 4.59 43.93
C GLU A 542 -6.26 3.78 44.98
N GLU A 543 -6.43 2.46 44.79
CA GLU A 543 -7.03 1.57 45.78
C GLU A 543 -6.20 1.49 47.06
N LEU A 544 -4.88 1.32 46.92
CA LEU A 544 -3.95 1.28 48.04
C LEU A 544 -4.01 2.56 48.86
N VAL A 545 -3.83 3.72 48.21
CA VAL A 545 -3.84 5.03 48.85
C VAL A 545 -5.21 5.36 49.45
N GLY A 546 -6.30 5.02 48.77
CA GLY A 546 -7.66 5.19 49.29
C GLY A 546 -7.96 4.36 50.55
N GLY A 547 -7.28 3.21 50.69
CA GLY A 547 -7.33 2.37 51.90
C GLY A 547 -6.44 2.87 53.05
N LEU A 548 -5.46 3.74 52.78
CA LEU A 548 -4.55 4.29 53.79
C LEU A 548 -5.21 5.47 54.53
N ARG A 549 -5.96 5.15 55.60
CA ARG A 549 -6.50 6.15 56.52
C ARG A 549 -5.61 6.29 57.74
N GLU A 550 -4.88 7.41 57.81
CA GLU A 550 -3.92 7.70 58.90
C GLU A 550 -4.57 7.58 60.30
N GLU A 551 -5.83 7.99 60.44
CA GLU A 551 -6.59 7.91 61.71
C GLU A 551 -6.92 6.47 62.14
N GLU A 552 -6.91 5.50 61.21
CA GLU A 552 -7.21 4.09 61.47
C GLU A 552 -5.93 3.27 61.76
N LEU A 553 -4.72 3.85 61.57
CA LEU A 553 -3.43 3.22 61.86
C LEU A 553 -3.10 3.31 63.36
N THR A 554 -3.78 2.50 64.17
CA THR A 554 -3.62 2.48 65.64
C THR A 554 -2.93 1.21 66.15
N SER A 555 -2.38 0.38 65.28
CA SER A 555 -1.71 -0.88 65.64
C SER A 555 -0.45 -1.10 64.79
N VAL A 556 0.53 -1.79 65.37
CA VAL A 556 1.77 -2.13 64.65
C VAL A 556 1.51 -3.00 63.43
N ASP A 557 0.50 -3.89 63.46
CA ASP A 557 0.07 -4.69 62.31
C ASP A 557 -0.47 -3.83 61.16
N GLY A 558 -1.23 -2.78 61.48
CA GLY A 558 -1.69 -1.80 60.49
C GLY A 558 -0.54 -1.07 59.81
N PHE A 559 0.47 -0.64 60.59
CA PHE A 559 1.67 -0.01 60.04
C PHE A 559 2.49 -0.95 59.17
N MET A 560 2.73 -2.20 59.62
CA MET A 560 3.43 -3.21 58.83
C MET A 560 2.74 -3.43 57.48
N LYS A 561 1.43 -3.67 57.47
CA LYS A 561 0.66 -3.89 56.23
C LYS A 561 0.72 -2.71 55.28
N ALA A 562 0.52 -1.49 55.79
CA ALA A 562 0.55 -0.27 55.00
C ALA A 562 1.93 -0.02 54.35
N LEU A 563 3.01 -0.12 55.13
CA LEU A 563 4.36 0.14 54.66
C LEU A 563 4.87 -0.95 53.70
N THR A 564 4.57 -2.21 53.99
CA THR A 564 4.89 -3.32 53.08
C THR A 564 4.14 -3.17 51.75
N ALA A 565 2.85 -2.82 51.76
CA ALA A 565 2.08 -2.62 50.54
C ALA A 565 2.61 -1.45 49.68
N LEU A 566 2.96 -0.32 50.31
CA LEU A 566 3.59 0.82 49.61
C LEU A 566 4.96 0.46 49.03
N ARG A 567 5.78 -0.33 49.76
CA ARG A 567 7.08 -0.81 49.27
C ARG A 567 6.92 -1.72 48.05
N HIS A 568 5.97 -2.65 48.09
CA HIS A 568 5.65 -3.52 46.96
C HIS A 568 5.17 -2.73 45.76
N GLN A 569 4.25 -1.77 45.96
CA GLN A 569 3.77 -0.90 44.89
C GLN A 569 4.92 -0.13 44.25
N ARG A 570 5.82 0.47 45.05
CA ARG A 570 7.00 1.16 44.53
C ARG A 570 7.90 0.22 43.71
N GLY A 571 8.14 -1.00 44.20
CA GLY A 571 8.91 -2.02 43.48
C GLY A 571 8.27 -2.37 42.13
N HIS A 572 6.94 -2.50 42.10
CA HIS A 572 6.19 -2.74 40.87
C HIS A 572 6.38 -1.58 39.87
N LEU A 573 6.20 -0.33 40.30
CA LEU A 573 6.40 0.85 39.45
C LEU A 573 7.82 0.94 38.88
N ILE A 574 8.84 0.61 39.68
CA ILE A 574 10.23 0.58 39.20
C ILE A 574 10.41 -0.50 38.13
N SER A 575 9.86 -1.70 38.32
CA SER A 575 9.96 -2.78 37.32
C SER A 575 9.28 -2.42 35.99
N LEU A 576 8.22 -1.62 36.04
CA LEU A 576 7.50 -1.15 34.85
C LEU A 576 8.33 -0.18 34.00
N LYS A 577 9.39 0.45 34.54
CA LYS A 577 10.29 1.33 33.76
C LYS A 577 11.03 0.58 32.63
N ASP A 578 11.19 -0.74 32.77
CA ASP A 578 11.80 -1.59 31.75
C ASP A 578 10.81 -1.94 30.61
N THR A 579 9.51 -1.65 30.77
CA THR A 579 8.50 -1.86 29.73
C THR A 579 8.67 -0.85 28.59
N ARG A 580 8.96 -1.37 27.40
CA ARG A 580 9.16 -0.54 26.20
C ARG A 580 7.90 0.27 25.87
N TYR A 581 8.09 1.56 25.58
CA TYR A 581 7.03 2.56 25.28
C TYR A 581 6.11 2.93 26.45
N ILE A 582 6.45 2.56 27.69
CA ILE A 582 5.71 3.07 28.86
C ILE A 582 5.91 4.58 29.02
N ASP A 583 4.88 5.27 29.50
CA ASP A 583 5.00 6.68 29.85
C ASP A 583 5.78 6.82 31.16
N VAL A 584 7.08 7.04 31.01
CA VAL A 584 8.01 7.20 32.15
C VAL A 584 7.66 8.43 32.98
N GLY A 585 7.14 9.50 32.35
CA GLY A 585 6.76 10.72 33.08
C GLY A 585 5.57 10.50 34.01
N ALA A 586 4.54 9.79 33.52
CA ALA A 586 3.41 9.39 34.35
C ALA A 586 3.82 8.42 35.48
N LEU A 587 4.69 7.45 35.15
CA LEU A 587 5.18 6.45 36.10
C LEU A 587 6.06 7.06 37.21
N ASP A 588 6.92 8.03 36.87
CA ASP A 588 7.71 8.80 37.84
C ASP A 588 6.81 9.63 38.78
N GLY A 589 5.69 10.15 38.26
CA GLY A 589 4.67 10.82 39.07
C GLY A 589 4.02 9.88 40.09
N LEU A 590 3.66 8.67 39.68
CA LEU A 590 3.13 7.63 40.57
C LEU A 590 4.16 7.22 41.63
N GLU A 591 5.44 7.01 41.25
CA GLU A 591 6.50 6.65 42.18
C GLU A 591 6.70 7.74 43.25
N ALA A 592 6.72 9.01 42.85
CA ALA A 592 6.88 10.14 43.77
C ALA A 592 5.73 10.21 44.79
N ASP A 593 4.50 9.92 44.37
CA ASP A 593 3.33 9.88 45.25
C ASP A 593 3.41 8.73 46.27
N VAL A 594 3.80 7.52 45.84
CA VAL A 594 4.03 6.38 46.75
C VAL A 594 5.12 6.70 47.79
N ILE A 595 6.22 7.34 47.37
CA ILE A 595 7.29 7.78 48.28
C ILE A 595 6.72 8.75 49.33
N GLY A 596 5.93 9.74 48.90
CA GLY A 596 5.31 10.71 49.81
C GLY A 596 4.34 10.09 50.80
N HIS A 597 3.62 9.03 50.43
CA HIS A 597 2.79 8.24 51.35
C HIS A 597 3.63 7.37 52.30
N PHE A 598 4.68 6.73 51.79
CA PHE A 598 5.59 5.90 52.58
C PHE A 598 6.28 6.71 53.69
N ASP A 599 6.79 7.90 53.36
CA ASP A 599 7.47 8.78 54.32
C ASP A 599 6.53 9.24 55.45
N ARG A 600 5.28 9.61 55.11
CA ARG A 600 4.25 10.01 56.09
C ARG A 600 3.92 8.87 57.05
N ILE A 601 3.66 7.67 56.53
CA ILE A 601 3.33 6.50 57.37
C ILE A 601 4.54 6.06 58.19
N SER A 602 5.76 6.15 57.67
CA SER A 602 6.98 5.84 58.41
C SER A 602 7.16 6.76 59.63
N ALA A 603 6.87 8.06 59.49
CA ALA A 603 6.89 9.00 60.60
C ALA A 603 5.86 8.64 61.68
N LEU A 604 4.61 8.37 61.29
CA LEU A 604 3.55 7.94 62.23
C LEU A 604 3.88 6.61 62.93
N CYS A 605 4.46 5.65 62.20
CA CYS A 605 4.90 4.37 62.74
C CYS A 605 5.99 4.57 63.81
N THR A 606 6.94 5.48 63.55
CA THR A 606 8.01 5.82 64.50
C THR A 606 7.45 6.38 65.79
N ASP A 607 6.51 7.33 65.69
CA ASP A 607 5.84 7.91 66.86
C ASP A 607 5.05 6.85 67.65
N PHE A 608 4.41 5.92 66.96
CA PHE A 608 3.70 4.78 67.58
C PHE A 608 4.65 3.85 68.35
N LEU A 609 5.83 3.54 67.78
CA LEU A 609 6.82 2.63 68.37
C LEU A 609 7.50 3.19 69.63
N LEU A 610 7.36 4.48 69.92
CA LEU A 610 7.83 5.09 71.18
C LEU A 610 6.98 4.68 72.39
N GLY A 611 5.81 4.07 72.19
CA GLY A 611 4.97 3.54 73.26
C GLY A 611 5.55 2.27 73.88
N ASP A 612 5.46 2.14 75.21
CA ASP A 612 6.10 1.05 75.97
C ASP A 612 5.59 -0.37 75.61
N ASP A 613 4.39 -0.49 75.01
CA ASP A 613 3.75 -1.77 74.63
C ASP A 613 3.54 -1.95 73.11
N ALA A 614 4.19 -1.14 72.27
CA ALA A 614 3.89 -1.09 70.83
C ALA A 614 4.09 -2.42 70.07
N LEU A 615 5.06 -3.23 70.50
CA LEU A 615 5.43 -4.52 69.87
C LEU A 615 4.74 -5.75 70.50
N VAL A 616 4.08 -5.58 71.66
CA VAL A 616 3.38 -6.67 72.37
C VAL A 616 2.35 -7.41 71.51
N PRO A 617 1.58 -6.74 70.62
CA PRO A 617 0.67 -7.44 69.71
C PRO A 617 1.36 -8.44 68.79
N ILE A 618 2.60 -8.17 68.36
CA ILE A 618 3.37 -9.08 67.49
C ILE A 618 3.79 -10.32 68.27
N THR A 619 4.32 -10.16 69.48
CA THR A 619 4.68 -11.30 70.32
C THR A 619 3.47 -12.19 70.62
N GLY A 620 2.30 -11.60 70.87
CA GLY A 620 1.06 -12.34 71.11
C GLY A 620 0.47 -12.99 69.85
N GLU A 621 0.82 -12.54 68.64
CA GLU A 621 0.51 -13.22 67.38
C GLU A 621 1.44 -14.41 67.16
N LEU A 622 2.73 -14.27 67.47
CA LEU A 622 3.70 -15.36 67.40
C LEU A 622 3.36 -16.49 68.38
N ASP A 623 2.92 -16.16 69.60
CA ASP A 623 2.41 -17.16 70.56
C ASP A 623 1.19 -17.90 70.01
N ARG A 624 0.24 -17.18 69.38
CA ARG A 624 -0.95 -17.80 68.73
C ARG A 624 -0.58 -18.70 67.56
N ILE A 625 0.43 -18.32 66.77
CA ILE A 625 0.96 -19.18 65.71
C ILE A 625 1.56 -20.44 66.34
N LEU A 626 2.36 -20.30 67.40
CA LEU A 626 3.00 -21.41 68.10
C LEU A 626 1.96 -22.40 68.68
N ASP A 627 0.93 -21.90 69.36
CA ASP A 627 -0.16 -22.72 69.92
C ASP A 627 -0.93 -23.47 68.81
N GLY A 628 -1.11 -22.83 67.64
CA GLY A 628 -1.78 -23.44 66.50
C GLY A 628 -0.98 -24.56 65.83
N VAL A 629 0.35 -24.58 65.96
CA VAL A 629 1.20 -25.63 65.37
C VAL A 629 0.85 -27.00 65.93
N ASP A 630 0.66 -27.11 67.25
CA ASP A 630 0.39 -28.39 67.93
C ASP A 630 -0.98 -28.98 67.55
N GLU A 631 -1.92 -28.15 67.08
CA GLU A 631 -3.24 -28.58 66.62
C GLU A 631 -3.25 -29.03 65.15
N CYS A 632 -2.24 -28.66 64.37
CA CYS A 632 -2.13 -29.01 62.95
C CYS A 632 -1.77 -30.49 62.77
N LYS A 633 -2.62 -31.22 62.04
CA LYS A 633 -2.44 -32.65 61.71
C LYS A 633 -2.14 -32.90 60.24
N THR A 634 -2.22 -31.87 59.40
CA THR A 634 -2.00 -31.95 57.95
C THR A 634 -1.17 -30.77 57.45
N VAL A 635 -0.49 -30.93 56.31
CA VAL A 635 0.30 -29.84 55.70
C VAL A 635 -0.61 -28.67 55.29
N ALA A 636 -1.84 -28.95 54.88
CA ALA A 636 -2.83 -27.92 54.55
C ALA A 636 -3.25 -27.07 55.77
N GLN A 637 -3.18 -27.62 56.99
CA GLN A 637 -3.52 -26.88 58.22
C GLN A 637 -2.36 -26.00 58.70
N ILE A 638 -1.12 -26.40 58.47
CA ILE A 638 0.06 -25.63 58.89
C ILE A 638 0.46 -24.53 57.90
N GLN A 639 0.09 -24.67 56.62
CA GLN A 639 0.45 -23.70 55.58
C GLN A 639 -0.07 -22.26 55.87
N PRO A 640 -1.31 -22.03 56.33
CA PRO A 640 -1.76 -20.69 56.73
C PRO A 640 -0.98 -20.10 57.91
N LEU A 641 -0.39 -20.94 58.78
CA LEU A 641 0.46 -20.49 59.89
C LEU A 641 1.85 -20.08 59.39
N VAL A 642 2.37 -20.76 58.37
CA VAL A 642 3.61 -20.37 57.68
C VAL A 642 3.44 -19.01 57.01
N GLU A 643 2.35 -18.82 56.26
CA GLU A 643 2.05 -17.56 55.57
C GLU A 643 1.94 -16.39 56.56
N ARG A 644 1.18 -16.56 57.65
CA ARG A 644 1.09 -15.53 58.71
C ARG A 644 2.44 -15.23 59.37
N LEU A 645 3.28 -16.26 59.58
CA LEU A 645 4.60 -16.07 60.16
C LEU A 645 5.53 -15.30 59.24
N ASP A 646 5.49 -15.58 57.93
CA ASP A 646 6.30 -14.88 56.94
C ASP A 646 5.81 -13.45 56.72
N GLU A 647 4.50 -13.21 56.66
CA GLU A 647 3.90 -11.86 56.65
C GLU A 647 4.34 -11.04 57.88
N THR A 648 4.32 -11.65 59.07
CA THR A 648 4.79 -11.00 60.31
C THR A 648 6.28 -10.69 60.25
N GLY A 649 7.08 -11.57 59.66
CA GLY A 649 8.51 -11.37 59.46
C GLY A 649 8.82 -10.23 58.49
N GLU A 650 8.18 -10.21 57.33
CA GLU A 650 8.37 -9.16 56.31
C GLU A 650 7.94 -7.79 56.83
N GLY A 651 6.81 -7.73 57.54
CA GLY A 651 6.37 -6.51 58.22
C GLY A 651 7.38 -5.99 59.24
N LEU A 652 7.97 -6.90 60.05
CA LEU A 652 8.98 -6.53 61.04
C LEU A 652 10.30 -6.08 60.39
N ASP A 653 10.70 -6.69 59.28
CA ASP A 653 11.87 -6.29 58.49
C ASP A 653 11.70 -4.84 57.97
N VAL A 654 10.52 -4.50 57.43
CA VAL A 654 10.20 -3.14 56.97
C VAL A 654 10.29 -2.12 58.11
N ILE A 655 9.73 -2.44 59.28
CA ILE A 655 9.84 -1.56 60.47
C ILE A 655 11.31 -1.42 60.93
N SER A 656 12.06 -2.52 60.96
CA SER A 656 13.48 -2.52 61.35
C SER A 656 14.32 -1.63 60.45
N GLU A 657 14.11 -1.70 59.13
CA GLU A 657 14.78 -0.84 58.16
C GLU A 657 14.44 0.64 58.34
N ILE A 658 13.17 0.96 58.60
CA ILE A 658 12.72 2.34 58.88
C ILE A 658 13.45 2.89 60.11
N VAL A 659 13.46 2.14 61.23
CA VAL A 659 14.13 2.53 62.49
C VAL A 659 15.66 2.66 62.33
N GLN A 660 16.26 1.89 61.41
CA GLN A 660 17.68 2.02 61.06
C GLN A 660 17.97 3.25 60.18
N GLY A 661 17.05 3.63 59.30
CA GLY A 661 17.17 4.81 58.42
C GLY A 661 16.86 6.15 59.09
N LEU A 662 16.23 6.14 60.27
CA LEU A 662 15.87 7.36 61.00
C LEU A 662 17.06 8.10 61.64
N GLU A 663 17.15 9.40 61.38
CA GLU A 663 17.84 10.37 62.23
C GLU A 663 16.94 10.73 63.43
N VAL A 664 16.78 9.80 64.38
CA VAL A 664 16.06 10.08 65.64
C VAL A 664 16.89 11.07 66.46
N GLU A 665 16.32 12.22 66.83
CA GLU A 665 17.00 13.22 67.69
C GLU A 665 17.35 12.65 69.09
N ASP A 666 16.58 11.66 69.57
CA ASP A 666 16.80 10.93 70.83
C ASP A 666 17.42 9.54 70.59
N ALA A 667 18.75 9.46 70.72
CA ALA A 667 19.50 8.21 70.62
C ALA A 667 19.03 7.12 71.61
N THR A 668 18.45 7.51 72.74
CA THR A 668 17.98 6.59 73.80
C THR A 668 16.68 5.89 73.39
N ALA A 669 15.78 6.62 72.75
CA ALA A 669 14.52 6.09 72.23
C ALA A 669 14.76 5.09 71.09
N ARG A 670 15.69 5.41 70.19
CA ARG A 670 16.11 4.51 69.10
C ARG A 670 16.68 3.19 69.61
N THR A 671 17.55 3.23 70.62
CA THR A 671 18.11 2.01 71.22
C THR A 671 17.01 1.13 71.82
N ARG A 672 16.02 1.72 72.50
CA ARG A 672 14.90 0.97 73.09
C ARG A 672 14.05 0.24 72.04
N ILE A 673 13.75 0.92 70.92
CA ILE A 673 12.98 0.32 69.81
C ILE A 673 13.77 -0.84 69.18
N LEU A 674 15.08 -0.67 68.94
CA LEU A 674 15.94 -1.71 68.36
C LEU A 674 16.09 -2.94 69.27
N GLU A 675 16.18 -2.75 70.59
CA GLU A 675 16.18 -3.85 71.55
C GLU A 675 14.86 -4.63 71.51
N GLY A 676 13.72 -3.94 71.49
CA GLY A 676 12.40 -4.56 71.34
C GLY A 676 12.26 -5.33 70.03
N ILE A 677 12.67 -4.75 68.90
CA ILE A 677 12.66 -5.43 67.59
C ILE A 677 13.56 -6.68 67.61
N SER A 678 14.74 -6.60 68.23
CA SER A 678 15.67 -7.74 68.33
C SER A 678 15.10 -8.90 69.15
N GLU A 679 14.34 -8.59 70.21
CA GLU A 679 13.61 -9.58 71.01
C GLU A 679 12.52 -10.26 70.18
N VAL A 680 11.73 -9.49 69.42
CA VAL A 680 10.71 -10.02 68.50
C VAL A 680 11.34 -10.89 67.40
N PHE A 681 12.45 -10.48 66.79
CA PHE A 681 13.18 -11.32 65.81
C PHE A 681 13.64 -12.65 66.40
N SER A 682 14.12 -12.63 67.64
CA SER A 682 14.52 -13.84 68.36
C SER A 682 13.32 -14.77 68.58
N HIS A 683 12.13 -14.20 68.81
CA HIS A 683 10.89 -14.96 68.93
C HIS A 683 10.42 -15.53 67.58
N ILE A 684 10.40 -14.71 66.51
CA ILE A 684 10.09 -15.16 65.13
C ILE A 684 10.96 -16.33 64.72
N ASN A 685 12.28 -16.24 64.93
CA ASN A 685 13.20 -17.31 64.54
C ASN A 685 12.94 -18.61 65.30
N ARG A 686 12.54 -18.53 66.57
CA ARG A 686 12.15 -19.69 67.37
C ARG A 686 10.86 -20.32 66.87
N VAL A 687 9.83 -19.51 66.63
CA VAL A 687 8.53 -19.95 66.10
C VAL A 687 8.71 -20.57 64.72
N ARG A 688 9.51 -19.94 63.85
CA ARG A 688 9.86 -20.44 62.51
C ARG A 688 10.52 -21.81 62.57
N ALA A 689 11.48 -22.01 63.47
CA ALA A 689 12.11 -23.31 63.64
C ALA A 689 11.10 -24.40 64.05
N MET A 690 10.16 -24.08 64.93
CA MET A 690 9.12 -25.01 65.40
C MET A 690 8.09 -25.33 64.30
N VAL A 691 7.56 -24.30 63.62
CA VAL A 691 6.62 -24.43 62.50
C VAL A 691 7.24 -25.27 61.38
N MET A 692 8.49 -24.99 60.98
CA MET A 692 9.17 -25.72 59.91
C MET A 692 9.50 -27.17 60.30
N ALA A 693 9.85 -27.42 61.57
CA ALA A 693 10.06 -28.78 62.07
C ALA A 693 8.77 -29.61 62.00
N HIS A 694 7.64 -29.06 62.46
CA HIS A 694 6.34 -29.74 62.42
C HIS A 694 5.82 -29.93 60.99
N ARG A 695 5.99 -28.92 60.12
CA ARG A 695 5.68 -29.02 58.68
C ARG A 695 6.44 -30.16 58.02
N LYS A 696 7.72 -30.33 58.33
CA LYS A 696 8.56 -31.42 57.81
C LYS A 696 8.10 -32.80 58.29
N GLU A 697 7.66 -32.91 59.54
CA GLU A 697 7.10 -34.16 60.08
C GLU A 697 5.79 -34.53 59.39
N LEU A 698 4.87 -33.58 59.22
CA LEU A 698 3.59 -33.78 58.52
C LEU A 698 3.80 -34.13 57.04
N LEU A 699 4.69 -33.42 56.34
CA LEU A 699 5.09 -33.71 54.94
C LEU A 699 5.59 -35.15 54.78
N GLY A 700 6.41 -35.64 55.71
CA GLY A 700 6.92 -37.01 55.68
C GLY A 700 5.84 -38.07 55.90
N GLN A 701 4.85 -37.81 56.76
CA GLN A 701 3.77 -38.75 57.06
C GLN A 701 2.71 -38.79 55.94
N GLU A 702 2.27 -37.64 55.43
CA GLU A 702 1.29 -37.54 54.34
C GLU A 702 1.91 -37.95 53.00
N GLY A 703 3.15 -37.52 52.76
CA GLY A 703 3.85 -37.76 51.51
C GLY A 703 4.03 -39.24 51.17
N ARG A 704 4.22 -40.11 52.16
CA ARG A 704 4.38 -41.56 51.96
C ARG A 704 3.15 -42.25 51.37
N ALA A 705 1.97 -41.96 51.89
CA ALA A 705 0.73 -42.59 51.42
C ALA A 705 0.30 -42.03 50.06
N GLU A 706 0.45 -40.71 49.86
CA GLU A 706 0.10 -40.05 48.60
C GLU A 706 1.06 -40.43 47.47
N PHE A 707 2.38 -40.43 47.73
CA PHE A 707 3.39 -40.86 46.75
C PHE A 707 3.14 -42.29 46.28
N ALA A 708 2.89 -43.24 47.21
CA ALA A 708 2.62 -44.63 46.85
C ALA A 708 1.39 -44.78 45.93
N ALA A 709 0.33 -43.99 46.14
CA ALA A 709 -0.87 -44.00 45.31
C ALA A 709 -0.61 -43.37 43.92
N GLN A 710 0.03 -42.21 43.87
CA GLN A 710 0.30 -41.47 42.65
C GLN A 710 1.36 -42.16 41.77
N PHE A 711 2.42 -42.69 42.38
CA PHE A 711 3.46 -43.46 41.68
C PHE A 711 2.90 -44.74 41.04
N LYS A 712 1.92 -45.38 41.70
CA LYS A 712 1.18 -46.52 41.14
C LYS A 712 0.30 -46.10 39.95
N LEU A 713 -0.37 -44.95 40.02
CA LEU A 713 -1.16 -44.41 38.90
C LEU A 713 -0.27 -44.05 37.71
N LEU A 714 0.88 -43.42 37.94
CA LEU A 714 1.87 -43.14 36.90
C LEU A 714 2.29 -44.43 36.19
N GLY A 715 2.57 -45.50 36.94
CA GLY A 715 2.87 -46.81 36.37
C GLY A 715 1.78 -47.35 35.43
N GLN A 716 0.51 -47.12 35.76
CA GLN A 716 -0.63 -47.49 34.88
C GLN A 716 -0.72 -46.59 33.65
N SER A 717 -0.50 -45.28 33.81
CA SER A 717 -0.48 -44.29 32.72
C SER A 717 0.62 -44.57 31.70
N VAL A 718 1.79 -45.03 32.13
CA VAL A 718 2.87 -45.46 31.22
C VAL A 718 2.40 -46.61 30.33
N GLY A 719 1.76 -47.63 30.90
CA GLY A 719 1.19 -48.74 30.13
C GLY A 719 0.12 -48.31 29.14
N SER A 720 -0.78 -47.41 29.55
CA SER A 720 -1.81 -46.84 28.67
C SER A 720 -1.22 -45.97 27.56
N GLY A 721 -0.23 -45.13 27.86
CA GLY A 721 0.44 -44.26 26.90
C GLY A 721 1.17 -45.06 25.83
N LEU A 722 1.87 -46.13 26.21
CA LEU A 722 2.52 -47.04 25.26
C LEU A 722 1.52 -47.77 24.33
N ALA A 723 0.30 -48.04 24.83
CA ALA A 723 -0.76 -48.66 24.03
C ALA A 723 -1.40 -47.67 23.03
N LEU A 724 -1.53 -46.40 23.41
CA LEU A 724 -2.10 -45.33 22.57
C LEU A 724 -1.12 -44.75 21.55
N ALA A 725 0.19 -44.93 21.77
CA ALA A 725 1.24 -44.46 20.87
C ALA A 725 1.37 -45.36 19.63
N ASP A 726 0.54 -45.10 18.62
CA ASP A 726 0.48 -45.79 17.33
C ASP A 726 1.36 -45.15 16.23
N SER A 727 1.98 -44.01 16.52
CA SER A 727 2.85 -43.25 15.63
C SER A 727 4.04 -42.65 16.40
N PRO A 728 5.20 -42.42 15.76
CA PRO A 728 6.35 -41.76 16.37
C PRO A 728 6.01 -40.42 17.02
N GLU A 729 5.13 -39.64 16.41
CA GLU A 729 4.69 -38.34 16.91
C GLU A 729 3.86 -38.50 18.19
N LYS A 730 2.95 -39.49 18.23
CA LYS A 730 2.22 -39.82 19.47
C LYS A 730 3.12 -40.43 20.54
N CYS A 731 4.23 -41.08 20.20
CA CYS A 731 5.22 -41.49 21.19
C CYS A 731 5.82 -40.25 21.88
N ASP A 732 6.19 -39.22 21.12
CA ASP A 732 6.74 -37.98 21.68
C ASP A 732 5.70 -37.22 22.52
N GLU A 733 4.45 -37.18 22.07
CA GLU A 733 3.34 -36.55 22.79
C GLU A 733 3.07 -37.25 24.14
N GLN A 734 2.94 -38.58 24.13
CA GLN A 734 2.72 -39.35 25.36
C GLN A 734 3.92 -39.32 26.29
N LEU A 735 5.15 -39.37 25.75
CA LEU A 735 6.38 -39.22 26.52
C LEU A 735 6.42 -37.85 27.22
N SER A 736 6.18 -36.77 26.48
CA SER A 736 6.16 -35.41 27.03
C SER A 736 5.12 -35.28 28.13
N ARG A 737 3.91 -35.80 27.91
CA ARG A 737 2.84 -35.80 28.92
C ARG A 737 3.25 -36.57 30.19
N LEU A 738 3.85 -37.74 30.06
CA LEU A 738 4.28 -38.55 31.21
C LEU A 738 5.49 -37.94 31.93
N MET A 739 6.38 -37.27 31.19
CA MET A 739 7.49 -36.51 31.78
C MET A 739 6.98 -35.33 32.60
N VAL A 740 5.97 -34.59 32.12
CA VAL A 740 5.32 -33.54 32.92
C VAL A 740 4.70 -34.12 34.19
N GLN A 741 3.99 -35.25 34.11
CA GLN A 741 3.43 -35.90 35.31
C GLN A 741 4.52 -36.36 36.29
N LEU A 742 5.68 -36.79 35.78
CA LEU A 742 6.81 -37.17 36.60
C LEU A 742 7.50 -35.95 37.23
N GLU A 743 7.64 -34.85 36.49
CA GLU A 743 8.13 -33.56 36.99
C GLU A 743 7.18 -32.97 38.04
N GLU A 744 5.87 -33.11 37.87
CA GLU A 744 4.88 -32.74 38.89
C GLU A 744 5.08 -33.57 40.17
N LEU A 745 5.36 -34.87 40.06
CA LEU A 745 5.69 -35.69 41.23
C LEU A 745 7.02 -35.29 41.87
N GLU A 746 8.04 -34.96 41.07
CA GLU A 746 9.35 -34.52 41.56
C GLU A 746 9.27 -33.15 42.23
N ALA A 747 8.53 -32.21 41.66
CA ALA A 747 8.29 -30.90 42.26
C ALA A 747 7.51 -31.02 43.58
N ARG A 748 6.57 -31.97 43.64
CA ARG A 748 5.67 -32.16 44.80
C ARG A 748 6.31 -32.95 45.94
N PHE A 749 7.17 -33.92 45.64
CA PHE A 749 7.78 -34.81 46.62
C PHE A 749 9.32 -34.67 46.71
N GLY A 750 9.92 -33.74 45.97
CA GLY A 750 11.38 -33.57 45.88
C GLY A 750 12.06 -33.10 47.17
N GLU A 751 11.30 -32.61 48.15
CA GLU A 751 11.81 -32.30 49.50
C GLU A 751 12.02 -33.56 50.36
N LEU A 752 11.56 -34.73 49.89
CA LEU A 752 11.69 -36.02 50.57
C LEU A 752 12.74 -36.87 49.86
N ASP A 753 13.98 -36.83 50.37
CA ASP A 753 15.15 -37.54 49.81
C ASP A 753 14.90 -39.05 49.56
N GLU A 754 13.99 -39.67 50.32
CA GLU A 754 13.65 -41.10 50.19
C GLU A 754 12.94 -41.46 48.87
N PHE A 755 12.34 -40.52 48.13
CA PHE A 755 11.61 -40.79 46.88
C PHE A 755 12.36 -40.41 45.60
N LEU A 756 13.41 -39.59 45.69
CA LEU A 756 14.16 -39.10 44.53
C LEU A 756 14.77 -40.25 43.71
N GLY A 757 15.23 -41.31 44.37
CA GLY A 757 15.76 -42.51 43.72
C GLY A 757 14.71 -43.23 42.86
N ASP A 758 13.50 -43.42 43.39
CA ASP A 758 12.40 -44.09 42.69
C ASP A 758 11.90 -43.28 41.48
N ILE A 759 11.82 -41.94 41.61
CA ILE A 759 11.44 -41.03 40.53
C ILE A 759 12.48 -41.06 39.40
N ALA A 760 13.77 -40.98 39.74
CA ALA A 760 14.86 -41.02 38.77
C ALA A 760 14.87 -42.33 37.99
N GLN A 761 14.71 -43.47 38.68
CA GLN A 761 14.60 -44.77 38.03
C GLN A 761 13.39 -44.82 37.09
N LYS A 762 12.23 -44.30 37.52
CA LYS A 762 11.03 -44.30 36.68
C LYS A 762 11.17 -43.42 35.44
N ARG A 763 11.89 -42.30 35.54
CA ARG A 763 12.21 -41.42 34.39
C ARG A 763 12.91 -42.18 33.28
N GLU A 764 13.96 -42.91 33.65
CA GLU A 764 14.76 -43.72 32.73
C GLU A 764 13.90 -44.81 32.09
N GLU A 765 13.11 -45.54 32.89
CA GLU A 765 12.20 -46.57 32.39
C GLU A 765 11.19 -46.04 31.35
N ILE A 766 10.61 -44.86 31.58
CA ILE A 766 9.64 -44.24 30.67
C ILE A 766 10.34 -43.83 29.37
N TYR A 767 11.48 -43.15 29.48
CA TYR A 767 12.23 -42.68 28.32
C TYR A 767 12.66 -43.83 27.41
N ASP A 768 13.21 -44.89 28.00
CA ASP A 768 13.65 -46.08 27.27
C ASP A 768 12.49 -46.80 26.58
N ALA A 769 11.36 -46.97 27.27
CA ALA A 769 10.20 -47.65 26.72
C ALA A 769 9.60 -46.89 25.51
N PHE A 770 9.44 -45.57 25.62
CA PHE A 770 8.92 -44.75 24.51
C PHE A 770 9.92 -44.61 23.37
N SER A 771 11.22 -44.52 23.67
CA SER A 771 12.28 -44.51 22.65
C SER A 771 12.30 -45.81 21.85
N ALA A 772 12.22 -46.95 22.53
CA ALA A 772 12.15 -48.27 21.87
C ALA A 772 10.88 -48.42 21.01
N LYS A 773 9.72 -47.99 21.52
CA LYS A 773 8.45 -48.00 20.77
C LYS A 773 8.52 -47.09 19.54
N LYS A 774 9.04 -45.87 19.69
CA LYS A 774 9.22 -44.90 18.61
C LYS A 774 10.11 -45.47 17.52
N GLN A 775 11.26 -46.05 17.89
CA GLN A 775 12.17 -46.69 16.95
C GLN A 775 11.47 -47.79 16.14
N SER A 776 10.71 -48.66 16.82
CA SER A 776 9.93 -49.72 16.15
C SER A 776 8.93 -49.17 15.13
N LEU A 777 8.26 -48.05 15.44
CA LEU A 777 7.30 -47.41 14.55
C LEU A 777 7.98 -46.68 13.37
N VAL A 778 9.11 -46.02 13.62
CA VAL A 778 9.94 -45.39 12.57
C VAL A 778 10.43 -46.45 11.59
N ASP A 779 10.98 -47.55 12.09
CA ASP A 779 11.44 -48.67 11.25
C ASP A 779 10.28 -49.26 10.43
N GLY A 780 9.10 -49.40 11.05
CA GLY A 780 7.88 -49.84 10.36
C GLY A 780 7.44 -48.89 9.24
N ARG A 781 7.45 -47.58 9.50
CA ARG A 781 7.13 -46.53 8.53
C ARG A 781 8.13 -46.52 7.37
N GLN A 782 9.43 -46.58 7.65
CA GLN A 782 10.49 -46.62 6.64
C GLN A 782 10.40 -47.87 5.76
N ARG A 783 10.15 -49.04 6.37
CA ARG A 783 9.95 -50.30 5.63
C ARG A 783 8.76 -50.22 4.68
N ARG A 784 7.65 -49.62 5.13
CA ARG A 784 6.45 -49.41 4.30
C ARG A 784 6.72 -48.46 3.14
N ALA A 785 7.37 -47.33 3.40
CA ALA A 785 7.79 -46.38 2.36
C ALA A 785 8.75 -47.01 1.34
N GLY A 786 9.72 -47.81 1.79
CA GLY A 786 10.63 -48.56 0.92
C GLY A 786 9.91 -49.57 0.02
N ASN A 787 8.94 -50.30 0.57
CA ASN A 787 8.12 -51.24 -0.21
C ASN A 787 7.28 -50.53 -1.29
N LEU A 788 6.72 -49.36 -0.96
CA LEU A 788 5.97 -48.51 -1.90
C LEU A 788 6.87 -47.99 -3.02
N LEU A 789 8.06 -47.47 -2.69
CA LEU A 789 9.03 -47.01 -3.69
C LEU A 789 9.47 -48.14 -4.62
N SER A 790 9.83 -49.31 -4.08
CA SER A 790 10.20 -50.48 -4.89
C SER A 790 9.07 -50.92 -5.84
N SER A 791 7.81 -50.79 -5.40
CA SER A 791 6.65 -51.04 -6.25
C SER A 791 6.52 -49.98 -7.35
N ALA A 792 6.71 -48.69 -7.03
CA ALA A 792 6.67 -47.61 -8.00
C ALA A 792 7.78 -47.74 -9.05
N GLU A 793 9.01 -48.09 -8.67
CA GLU A 793 10.12 -48.29 -9.60
C GLU A 793 9.84 -49.40 -10.62
N ARG A 794 9.24 -50.52 -10.17
CA ARG A 794 8.81 -51.60 -11.07
C ARG A 794 7.75 -51.14 -12.06
N ILE A 795 6.78 -50.34 -11.62
CA ILE A 795 5.72 -49.81 -12.48
C ILE A 795 6.30 -48.77 -13.45
N LEU A 796 7.14 -47.84 -12.98
CA LEU A 796 7.82 -46.83 -13.79
C LEU A 796 8.64 -47.45 -14.92
N GLY A 797 9.38 -48.54 -14.66
CA GLY A 797 10.13 -49.26 -15.69
C GLY A 797 9.25 -49.90 -16.78
N GLY A 798 7.99 -50.23 -16.45
CA GLY A 798 6.99 -50.68 -17.41
C GLY A 798 6.35 -49.52 -18.18
N VAL A 799 6.01 -48.44 -17.48
CA VAL A 799 5.47 -47.19 -18.05
C VAL A 799 6.43 -46.60 -19.07
N ALA A 800 7.73 -46.47 -18.73
CA ALA A 800 8.73 -45.93 -19.64
C ALA A 800 8.91 -46.78 -20.92
N ARG A 801 8.81 -48.11 -20.81
CA ARG A 801 8.85 -49.00 -21.98
C ARG A 801 7.61 -48.87 -22.85
N ARG A 802 6.42 -48.84 -22.24
CA ARG A 802 5.15 -48.72 -22.94
C ARG A 802 4.99 -47.36 -23.61
N ALA A 803 5.41 -46.28 -22.93
CA ALA A 803 5.38 -44.92 -23.45
C ALA A 803 6.19 -44.76 -24.76
N LYS A 804 7.32 -45.47 -24.90
CA LYS A 804 8.15 -45.44 -26.13
C LYS A 804 7.54 -46.15 -27.35
N GLY A 805 6.48 -46.94 -27.13
CA GLY A 805 5.81 -47.71 -28.18
C GLY A 805 4.59 -47.02 -28.80
N PHE A 806 4.26 -45.79 -28.38
CA PHE A 806 3.22 -44.99 -29.01
C PHE A 806 3.79 -44.19 -30.18
N ASP A 807 3.07 -44.20 -31.30
CA ASP A 807 3.42 -43.47 -32.52
C ASP A 807 2.57 -42.20 -32.72
N ASP A 808 1.55 -42.01 -31.88
CA ASP A 808 0.66 -40.85 -31.87
C ASP A 808 0.67 -40.14 -30.49
N GLN A 809 0.65 -38.81 -30.53
CA GLN A 809 0.78 -37.96 -29.34
C GLN A 809 -0.51 -37.95 -28.50
N ASP A 810 -1.68 -38.02 -29.12
CA ASP A 810 -2.95 -38.04 -28.42
C ASP A 810 -3.15 -39.37 -27.70
N ASP A 811 -2.76 -40.49 -28.32
CA ASP A 811 -2.74 -41.81 -27.69
C ASP A 811 -1.78 -41.88 -26.49
N LEU A 812 -0.58 -41.28 -26.61
CA LEU A 812 0.38 -41.18 -25.50
C LEU A 812 -0.19 -40.34 -24.34
N ASN A 813 -0.85 -39.22 -24.66
CA ASN A 813 -1.49 -38.37 -23.66
C ASN A 813 -2.66 -39.08 -22.97
N ALA A 814 -3.48 -39.82 -23.70
CA ALA A 814 -4.58 -40.62 -23.16
C ALA A 814 -4.07 -41.72 -22.20
N TYR A 815 -2.94 -42.36 -22.54
CA TYR A 815 -2.25 -43.32 -21.68
C TYR A 815 -1.82 -42.68 -20.35
N PHE A 816 -1.12 -41.54 -20.36
CA PHE A 816 -0.70 -40.83 -19.13
C PHE A 816 -1.87 -40.18 -18.37
N ALA A 817 -3.01 -39.97 -19.01
CA ALA A 817 -4.20 -39.42 -18.36
C ALA A 817 -5.02 -40.48 -17.62
N SER A 818 -5.18 -41.66 -18.19
CA SER A 818 -6.20 -42.64 -17.73
C SER A 818 -5.72 -44.06 -17.46
N ASP A 819 -4.46 -44.40 -17.72
CA ASP A 819 -3.99 -45.77 -17.52
C ASP A 819 -3.95 -46.16 -16.02
N PRO A 820 -4.45 -47.35 -15.63
CA PRO A 820 -4.49 -47.78 -14.24
C PRO A 820 -3.11 -47.82 -13.55
N MET A 821 -2.03 -48.08 -14.28
CA MET A 821 -0.67 -48.09 -13.72
C MET A 821 -0.18 -46.67 -13.40
N ILE A 822 -0.59 -45.67 -14.19
CA ILE A 822 -0.28 -44.26 -13.95
C ILE A 822 -1.07 -43.76 -12.73
N MET A 823 -2.35 -44.12 -12.63
CA MET A 823 -3.15 -43.85 -11.42
C MET A 823 -2.54 -44.51 -10.19
N LYS A 824 -2.02 -45.74 -10.33
CA LYS A 824 -1.36 -46.46 -9.24
C LYS A 824 -0.07 -45.75 -8.79
N LEU A 825 0.71 -45.19 -9.71
CA LEU A 825 1.90 -44.39 -9.38
C LEU A 825 1.54 -43.12 -8.61
N ARG A 826 0.52 -42.38 -9.04
CA ARG A 826 0.01 -41.20 -8.31
C ARG A 826 -0.47 -41.59 -6.92
N GLN A 827 -1.22 -42.69 -6.80
CA GLN A 827 -1.65 -43.21 -5.50
C GLN A 827 -0.46 -43.59 -4.60
N ILE A 828 0.61 -44.18 -5.16
CA ILE A 828 1.81 -44.50 -4.39
C ILE A 828 2.52 -43.22 -3.93
N ALA A 829 2.62 -42.19 -4.77
CA ALA A 829 3.16 -40.89 -4.39
C ALA A 829 2.35 -40.27 -3.24
N ASP A 830 1.01 -40.31 -3.31
CA ASP A 830 0.14 -39.82 -2.23
C ASP A 830 0.32 -40.63 -0.94
N GLN A 831 0.43 -41.95 -1.02
CA GLN A 831 0.71 -42.81 0.14
C GLN A 831 2.10 -42.55 0.76
N LEU A 832 3.10 -42.17 -0.04
CA LEU A 832 4.42 -41.76 0.45
C LEU A 832 4.35 -40.39 1.17
N ARG A 833 3.54 -39.44 0.66
CA ARG A 833 3.26 -38.16 1.34
C ARG A 833 2.54 -38.37 2.67
N GLU A 834 1.53 -39.23 2.71
CA GLU A 834 0.82 -39.60 3.95
C GLU A 834 1.76 -40.23 4.99
N LEU A 835 2.80 -40.93 4.55
CA LEU A 835 3.83 -41.50 5.44
C LEU A 835 4.94 -40.50 5.82
N GLY A 836 4.88 -39.26 5.34
CA GLY A 836 5.87 -38.21 5.62
C GLY A 836 7.14 -38.26 4.78
N ASP A 837 7.17 -39.04 3.68
CA ASP A 837 8.35 -39.19 2.81
C ASP A 837 8.13 -38.46 1.46
N ALA A 838 8.01 -37.13 1.55
CA ALA A 838 7.71 -36.27 0.40
C ALA A 838 8.80 -36.35 -0.69
N VAL A 839 10.07 -36.52 -0.32
CA VAL A 839 11.18 -36.64 -1.28
C VAL A 839 11.02 -37.85 -2.19
N LYS A 840 10.63 -39.01 -1.65
CA LYS A 840 10.37 -40.20 -2.48
C LYS A 840 9.09 -40.06 -3.31
N ALA A 841 8.07 -39.38 -2.78
CA ALA A 841 6.86 -39.08 -3.56
C ALA A 841 7.18 -38.20 -4.77
N ASP A 842 7.98 -37.16 -4.56
CA ASP A 842 8.39 -36.23 -5.62
C ASP A 842 9.32 -36.90 -6.64
N ASP A 843 10.20 -37.83 -6.22
CA ASP A 843 10.99 -38.64 -7.15
C ASP A 843 10.11 -39.52 -8.05
N VAL A 844 9.05 -40.14 -7.49
CA VAL A 844 8.08 -40.92 -8.28
C VAL A 844 7.37 -40.03 -9.31
N ASP A 845 6.89 -38.85 -8.92
CA ASP A 845 6.21 -37.91 -9.82
C ASP A 845 7.16 -37.32 -10.87
N ALA A 846 8.39 -36.99 -10.48
CA ALA A 846 9.42 -36.49 -11.38
C ALA A 846 9.78 -37.54 -12.44
N ARG A 847 10.00 -38.80 -12.04
CA ARG A 847 10.28 -39.91 -12.98
C ARG A 847 9.10 -40.21 -13.89
N LEU A 848 7.87 -40.07 -13.40
CA LEU A 848 6.66 -40.21 -14.20
C LEU A 848 6.59 -39.11 -15.28
N LYS A 849 6.85 -37.86 -14.89
CA LYS A 849 6.89 -36.71 -15.82
C LYS A 849 8.03 -36.85 -16.84
N ALA A 850 9.21 -37.25 -16.40
CA ALA A 850 10.36 -37.51 -17.26
C ALA A 850 10.05 -38.58 -18.30
N SER A 851 9.41 -39.69 -17.88
CA SER A 851 9.00 -40.77 -18.80
C SER A 851 8.08 -40.28 -19.92
N ARG A 852 7.16 -39.33 -19.64
CA ARG A 852 6.29 -38.72 -20.66
C ARG A 852 7.08 -37.82 -21.61
N GLN A 853 7.96 -36.97 -21.06
CA GLN A 853 8.77 -36.04 -21.85
C GLN A 853 9.75 -36.78 -22.77
N ASP A 854 10.40 -37.84 -22.27
CA ASP A 854 11.31 -38.67 -23.04
C ASP A 854 10.60 -39.42 -24.18
N ALA A 855 9.37 -39.90 -23.94
CA ALA A 855 8.56 -40.52 -24.98
C ALA A 855 8.15 -39.51 -26.08
N LEU A 856 7.70 -38.31 -25.70
CA LEU A 856 7.38 -37.24 -26.66
C LEU A 856 8.60 -36.80 -27.49
N ARG A 857 9.76 -36.65 -26.84
CA ARG A 857 11.01 -36.34 -27.53
C ARG A 857 11.39 -37.46 -28.50
N GLY A 858 11.35 -38.72 -28.07
CA GLY A 858 11.65 -39.86 -28.94
C GLY A 858 10.70 -39.99 -30.12
N MET A 859 9.42 -39.64 -29.95
CA MET A 859 8.43 -39.60 -31.03
C MET A 859 8.74 -38.49 -32.05
N ARG A 860 9.08 -37.28 -31.57
CA ARG A 860 9.49 -36.18 -32.43
C ARG A 860 10.77 -36.49 -33.19
N ASP A 861 11.77 -37.04 -32.49
CA ASP A 861 13.03 -37.44 -33.11
C ASP A 861 12.78 -38.48 -34.22
N LYS A 862 11.93 -39.48 -33.99
CA LYS A 862 11.51 -40.43 -35.04
C LYS A 862 10.79 -39.73 -36.20
N ALA A 863 9.82 -38.85 -35.93
CA ALA A 863 9.09 -38.14 -36.98
C ALA A 863 10.01 -37.23 -37.82
N ASP A 864 11.05 -36.65 -37.22
CA ASP A 864 12.03 -35.80 -37.90
C ASP A 864 13.08 -36.64 -38.69
N LEU A 865 13.39 -37.86 -38.25
CA LEU A 865 14.41 -38.74 -38.84
C LEU A 865 13.92 -39.60 -40.01
N TYR A 866 12.67 -40.09 -40.00
CA TYR A 866 12.16 -41.07 -40.97
C TYR A 866 11.26 -40.40 -42.04
N GLU A 867 11.55 -40.59 -43.33
CA GLU A 867 10.66 -40.24 -44.47
C GLU A 867 9.93 -41.52 -44.97
N GLU A 868 8.91 -41.40 -45.84
CA GLU A 868 8.20 -42.57 -46.40
C GLU A 868 9.17 -43.56 -47.11
N GLY A 869 9.23 -44.81 -46.61
CA GLY A 869 10.14 -45.88 -47.06
C GLY A 869 11.24 -46.22 -46.04
N ASP A 870 12.13 -47.15 -46.35
CA ASP A 870 13.28 -47.52 -45.50
C ASP A 870 14.44 -46.48 -45.63
N LEU A 871 14.12 -45.19 -45.45
CA LEU A 871 15.05 -44.06 -45.61
C LEU A 871 15.07 -43.15 -44.36
N ILE A 872 16.27 -42.86 -43.87
CA ILE A 872 16.52 -41.84 -42.83
C ILE A 872 17.07 -40.58 -43.48
N LYS A 873 16.55 -39.41 -43.07
CA LYS A 873 16.96 -38.08 -43.54
C LYS A 873 17.85 -37.39 -42.51
N LEU A 874 19.09 -37.08 -42.90
CA LEU A 874 20.01 -36.26 -42.10
C LEU A 874 20.42 -35.05 -42.92
N GLY A 875 19.75 -33.92 -42.64
CA GLY A 875 19.91 -32.69 -43.42
C GLY A 875 19.41 -32.87 -44.86
N LYS A 876 20.32 -32.73 -45.83
CA LYS A 876 20.04 -32.89 -47.27
C LYS A 876 20.31 -34.30 -47.81
N HIS A 877 20.87 -35.18 -46.98
CA HIS A 877 21.29 -36.53 -47.37
C HIS A 877 20.27 -37.57 -46.91
N ARG A 878 20.02 -38.56 -47.76
CA ARG A 878 19.14 -39.70 -47.47
C ARG A 878 19.97 -40.96 -47.39
N PHE A 879 19.76 -41.74 -46.34
CA PHE A 879 20.44 -43.00 -46.10
C PHE A 879 19.41 -44.12 -46.06
N SER A 880 19.64 -45.19 -46.82
CA SER A 880 18.89 -46.43 -46.62
C SER A 880 19.39 -47.09 -45.34
N TYR A 881 18.45 -47.57 -44.53
CA TYR A 881 18.79 -48.36 -43.35
C TYR A 881 18.14 -49.73 -43.47
N ASN A 882 18.79 -50.74 -42.89
CA ASN A 882 18.27 -52.09 -42.93
C ASN A 882 17.27 -52.29 -41.79
N THR A 883 16.07 -52.78 -42.12
CA THR A 883 15.01 -53.10 -41.16
C THR A 883 15.00 -54.58 -40.76
N GLN A 884 15.86 -55.41 -41.36
CA GLN A 884 15.98 -56.82 -40.99
C GLN A 884 16.56 -56.96 -39.58
N PRO A 885 16.01 -57.86 -38.74
CA PRO A 885 16.59 -58.19 -37.45
C PRO A 885 18.04 -58.68 -37.62
N LEU A 886 18.93 -58.22 -36.74
CA LEU A 886 20.29 -58.73 -36.65
C LEU A 886 20.22 -60.17 -36.09
N GLU A 887 20.40 -61.16 -36.95
CA GLU A 887 20.44 -62.57 -36.61
C GLU A 887 21.82 -63.14 -36.92
N LEU A 888 22.39 -63.85 -35.95
CA LEU A 888 23.65 -64.54 -36.15
C LEU A 888 23.36 -65.87 -36.84
N SER A 889 23.81 -66.00 -38.07
CA SER A 889 23.59 -67.17 -38.91
C SER A 889 24.92 -67.77 -39.34
N MET A 890 25.01 -69.09 -39.45
CA MET A 890 26.22 -69.75 -39.93
C MET A 890 26.08 -69.98 -41.44
N VAL A 891 27.00 -69.41 -42.22
CA VAL A 891 26.94 -69.44 -43.67
C VAL A 891 28.27 -69.95 -44.24
N PRO A 892 28.24 -70.74 -45.32
CA PRO A 892 29.46 -71.21 -45.98
C PRO A 892 30.18 -70.04 -46.66
N ARG A 893 31.49 -69.90 -46.42
CA ARG A 893 32.33 -68.87 -47.05
C ARG A 893 33.73 -69.41 -47.30
N GLY A 894 34.14 -69.47 -48.57
CA GLY A 894 35.41 -70.09 -48.97
C GLY A 894 35.38 -71.61 -48.80
N GLU A 895 36.42 -72.19 -48.21
CA GLU A 895 36.47 -73.63 -47.88
C GLU A 895 35.96 -73.96 -46.45
N GLY A 896 35.50 -72.96 -45.68
CA GLY A 896 35.04 -73.10 -44.29
C GLY A 896 33.64 -72.52 -44.02
N MET A 897 33.20 -72.60 -42.76
CA MET A 897 31.96 -71.98 -42.27
C MET A 897 32.28 -70.67 -41.55
N ALA A 898 31.46 -69.64 -41.73
CA ALA A 898 31.59 -68.37 -41.03
C ALA A 898 30.28 -67.98 -40.33
N LEU A 899 30.38 -67.39 -39.16
CA LEU A 899 29.26 -66.72 -38.50
C LEU A 899 29.05 -65.35 -39.17
N HIS A 900 27.86 -65.14 -39.73
CA HIS A 900 27.45 -63.90 -40.35
C HIS A 900 26.31 -63.28 -39.55
N LEU A 901 26.45 -61.99 -39.27
CA LEU A 901 25.37 -61.21 -38.67
C LEU A 901 24.55 -60.56 -39.78
N THR A 902 23.32 -61.04 -39.99
CA THR A 902 22.45 -60.60 -41.09
C THR A 902 22.26 -59.09 -41.06
N GLY A 903 22.39 -58.45 -42.22
CA GLY A 903 22.24 -57.00 -42.34
C GLY A 903 23.46 -56.16 -41.99
N THR A 904 24.61 -56.80 -41.77
CA THR A 904 25.93 -56.15 -41.66
C THR A 904 26.94 -56.83 -42.60
N ASP A 905 28.12 -56.24 -42.81
CA ASP A 905 29.22 -56.90 -43.53
C ASP A 905 30.08 -57.77 -42.61
N PHE A 906 29.61 -58.09 -41.40
CA PHE A 906 30.36 -58.85 -40.42
C PHE A 906 30.32 -60.35 -40.74
N TYR A 907 31.52 -60.94 -40.82
CA TYR A 907 31.72 -62.37 -40.92
C TYR A 907 32.93 -62.76 -40.08
N GLU A 908 32.81 -63.83 -39.31
CA GLU A 908 33.87 -64.42 -38.51
C GLU A 908 34.00 -65.89 -38.88
N GLU A 909 35.17 -66.30 -39.40
CA GLU A 909 35.42 -67.70 -39.72
C GLU A 909 35.41 -68.54 -38.44
N VAL A 910 34.77 -69.71 -38.51
CA VAL A 910 34.70 -70.65 -37.40
C VAL A 910 35.85 -71.64 -37.56
N ASP A 911 36.86 -71.52 -36.72
CA ASP A 911 37.93 -72.52 -36.57
C ASP A 911 37.46 -73.67 -35.66
N ASP A 912 37.94 -74.89 -35.90
CA ASP A 912 37.56 -76.13 -35.19
C ASP A 912 38.01 -76.16 -33.71
#